data_AF-A0A9D7ULV0-F1
#
_entry.id   AF-A0A9D7ULV0-F1
#
_cell.length_a   1.000
_cell.length_b   1.000
_cell.length_c   1.000
_cell.angle_alpha   90.00
_cell.angle_beta   90.00
_cell.angle_gamma   90.00
#
_symmetry.space_group_name_H-M   'P 1'
#
loop_
_entity.id
_entity.type
_entity.pdbx_description
1 polymer ?
#
loop_
_entity_poly.entity_id
_entity_poly.type
_entity_poly.pdbx_seq_one_letter_code
_entity_poly.pdbx_strand_id
1 'polypeptide(L)'
;MKNDRLLGLILAAGAALGASSGALAQPYLVNGSGATLLRNLLLAPAITNDFIDVDGDGITTPIPDQLAPYDVTPPFPANQWFHVQYRSVGSVNGLQELIDWGTSFATGANGVEISSAVASEGAWNNRTFYVNAGVTQGDANNNNPGAAPVRSLTDGSYLVTTGNGPGTGIRIDFAPLDVPTSWGVFYDGEPNPKAIPGDPGYGASQILSVNKDGTLVNPPFGQQLADLGVLNTNVSAPDANTIFDTRVVFAPVAAMVNVGVGYREMRQTDIKWLQLTGRLQTGENLMAVTRDSGSGTRNSFQNALCLDPSWGAGENIGGLAVSSALDLLGPNFIPSNKAGSSRVEGAVINHRLAIGHTGVERGVTGSGAWLSLNRAEVLGVIFDQSGGVAAARPHINNVLDNGPNGYRIGAPAVIAHIGDPLAEPAPFGDANGNPRMANQQAANFMLNLIRSIQAFKAIPTDVENVGSPGEYMASQYILNTATDFVQNGDNPCDWIPNPNLNQELQDITRSISVLNNSRLLNFTAATTGLVPTRTNLSLPAVYTDGVSNQGRYVNQDGSFLNYGTVLNARNRVSGDFNGDGVRSDADTQDLVNAWKFRNGMLAMWRPTEQVSIEIIGDFNGDGNFTAADVRYWADGLVLTGGAAGGASNVRPTGTLDRAKGFRLVDEAFGGNFFSTTLATGASYKTGDSRADVSGPAGLHTKGFQPIGHDGVIDAFDIDYICANFGDWTFQPDAARMDLSADMNGDLVVDIEDVRVVVEDILETQIGDVNLDGAVDESDLAIINANLNTPGGWARGDVNCDGVVNQADADIVNAFLCPFDLSGNGVVDFADLNILLNNFNQMGSNLPGDFNGDGAVNFADLNALLGVYNQPC
;
A
#
# COMPACT_ATOMS: atom_id res chain seq x y z
N MET A 1 -30.58 52.51 -15.73
CA MET A 1 -31.47 53.56 -15.18
C MET A 1 -31.73 53.23 -13.72
N LYS A 2 -31.09 53.96 -12.81
CA LYS A 2 -31.18 53.85 -11.35
C LYS A 2 -32.24 54.85 -10.82
N ASN A 3 -32.82 54.56 -9.65
CA ASN A 3 -33.37 55.50 -8.64
C ASN A 3 -34.88 55.75 -8.38
N ASP A 4 -35.87 55.05 -8.94
CA ASP A 4 -37.30 55.40 -8.66
C ASP A 4 -38.20 54.29 -8.09
N ARG A 5 -37.69 53.32 -7.31
CA ARG A 5 -38.55 52.34 -6.60
C ARG A 5 -38.37 52.27 -5.08
N LEU A 6 -37.51 53.10 -4.48
CA LEU A 6 -37.23 53.07 -3.04
C LEU A 6 -38.20 53.91 -2.18
N LEU A 7 -39.13 54.67 -2.78
CA LEU A 7 -39.99 55.61 -2.02
C LEU A 7 -41.47 55.19 -1.88
N GLY A 8 -41.87 54.02 -2.37
CA GLY A 8 -43.28 53.58 -2.40
C GLY A 8 -43.72 52.60 -1.31
N LEU A 9 -42.82 52.11 -0.45
CA LEU A 9 -43.08 50.96 0.43
C LEU A 9 -42.98 51.26 1.94
N ILE A 10 -42.93 52.54 2.34
CA ILE A 10 -42.83 52.95 3.76
C ILE A 10 -44.21 53.26 4.40
N LEU A 11 -45.32 53.11 3.68
CA LEU A 11 -46.66 53.50 4.16
C LEU A 11 -47.67 52.35 4.35
N ALA A 12 -47.20 51.12 4.57
CA ALA A 12 -48.04 49.99 4.97
C ALA A 12 -47.49 49.16 6.15
N ALA A 13 -46.55 49.70 6.92
CA ALA A 13 -46.13 49.15 8.21
C ALA A 13 -46.83 49.90 9.34
N GLY A 14 -48.05 49.48 9.70
CA GLY A 14 -48.81 50.19 10.72
C GLY A 14 -50.12 49.55 11.14
N ALA A 15 -50.16 48.23 11.37
CA ALA A 15 -51.13 47.57 12.28
C ALA A 15 -50.95 46.04 12.28
N ALA A 16 -50.04 45.53 13.11
CA ALA A 16 -50.15 44.23 13.80
C ALA A 16 -48.89 44.02 14.65
N LEU A 17 -48.78 44.75 15.77
CA LEU A 17 -47.90 44.38 16.87
C LEU A 17 -48.56 43.20 17.61
N GLY A 18 -48.44 42.01 17.02
CA GLY A 18 -48.50 40.75 17.74
C GLY A 18 -47.06 40.40 18.09
N ALA A 19 -46.76 40.23 19.38
CA ALA A 19 -45.48 39.72 19.83
C ALA A 19 -45.32 38.26 19.35
N SER A 20 -44.80 38.07 18.13
CA SER A 20 -44.09 36.85 17.79
C SER A 20 -42.69 36.99 18.36
N SER A 21 -42.37 36.20 19.39
CA SER A 21 -40.97 35.83 19.65
C SER A 21 -40.36 35.40 18.32
N GLY A 22 -39.43 36.18 17.77
CA GLY A 22 -38.71 35.79 16.57
C GLY A 22 -38.02 34.47 16.85
N ALA A 23 -38.51 33.39 16.24
CA ALA A 23 -37.75 32.15 16.18
C ALA A 23 -36.47 32.47 15.43
N LEU A 24 -35.33 32.42 16.12
CA LEU A 24 -34.03 32.48 15.46
C LEU A 24 -33.96 31.29 14.49
N ALA A 25 -33.61 31.54 13.23
CA ALA A 25 -33.53 30.49 12.22
C ALA A 25 -32.55 29.41 12.69
N GLN A 26 -33.01 28.16 12.78
CA GLN A 26 -32.16 27.01 13.03
C GLN A 26 -31.55 26.58 11.69
N PRO A 27 -30.24 26.35 11.61
CA PRO A 27 -29.60 25.91 10.37
C PRO A 27 -29.91 24.44 10.06
N TYR A 28 -29.62 24.05 8.83
CA TYR A 28 -29.81 22.69 8.34
C TYR A 28 -28.50 21.91 8.37
N LEU A 29 -28.57 20.66 8.84
CA LEU A 29 -27.40 19.79 8.92
C LEU A 29 -27.08 19.18 7.55
N VAL A 30 -25.81 19.24 7.18
CA VAL A 30 -25.25 18.59 5.99
C VAL A 30 -24.04 17.77 6.43
N ASN A 31 -24.10 16.44 6.24
CA ASN A 31 -23.05 15.52 6.67
C ASN A 31 -22.33 14.91 5.46
N GLY A 32 -21.01 15.06 5.43
CA GLY A 32 -20.13 14.38 4.50
C GLY A 32 -19.18 13.41 5.20
N SER A 33 -18.88 12.28 4.54
CA SER A 33 -17.84 11.36 5.00
C SER A 33 -17.01 10.82 3.84
N GLY A 34 -15.68 10.88 3.91
CA GLY A 34 -14.84 10.29 2.86
C GLY A 34 -13.44 10.85 2.72
N ALA A 35 -13.13 11.29 1.50
CA ALA A 35 -11.81 11.57 0.97
C ALA A 35 -10.83 12.35 1.86
N THR A 36 -9.63 11.81 1.98
CA THR A 36 -8.52 12.55 2.60
C THR A 36 -7.87 13.56 1.63
N LEU A 37 -7.96 13.32 0.31
CA LEU A 37 -7.35 14.18 -0.71
C LEU A 37 -8.20 15.44 -0.95
N LEU A 38 -9.54 15.29 -1.03
CA LEU A 38 -10.48 16.41 -1.15
C LEU A 38 -10.76 17.13 0.19
N ARG A 39 -10.08 16.76 1.27
CA ARG A 39 -10.29 17.40 2.58
C ARG A 39 -10.05 18.91 2.52
N ASN A 40 -8.98 19.36 1.87
CA ASN A 40 -8.65 20.79 1.81
C ASN A 40 -9.77 21.60 1.13
N LEU A 41 -10.45 21.00 0.14
CA LEU A 41 -11.63 21.55 -0.48
C LEU A 41 -12.80 21.70 0.51
N LEU A 42 -13.16 20.63 1.21
CA LEU A 42 -14.35 20.61 2.08
C LEU A 42 -14.19 21.48 3.34
N LEU A 43 -12.95 21.82 3.69
CA LEU A 43 -12.62 22.72 4.79
C LEU A 43 -12.40 24.16 4.34
N ALA A 44 -12.42 24.45 3.03
CA ALA A 44 -12.25 25.80 2.53
C ALA A 44 -13.49 26.64 2.86
N PRO A 45 -13.35 27.89 3.33
CA PRO A 45 -14.48 28.81 3.45
C PRO A 45 -15.23 28.99 2.13
N ALA A 46 -14.50 28.96 1.01
CA ALA A 46 -15.04 29.16 -0.33
C ALA A 46 -16.13 28.15 -0.73
N ILE A 47 -16.13 26.92 -0.19
CA ILE A 47 -17.10 25.88 -0.61
C ILE A 47 -18.53 26.19 -0.17
N THR A 48 -18.68 27.03 0.85
CA THR A 48 -19.96 27.50 1.39
C THR A 48 -20.15 29.00 1.16
N ASN A 49 -19.37 29.59 0.24
CA ASN A 49 -19.70 30.91 -0.26
C ASN A 49 -20.91 30.80 -1.18
N ASP A 50 -21.92 31.64 -0.98
CA ASP A 50 -23.15 31.57 -1.76
C ASP A 50 -22.95 32.09 -3.19
N PHE A 51 -23.05 31.19 -4.16
CA PHE A 51 -22.93 31.49 -5.58
C PHE A 51 -24.30 31.60 -6.25
N ILE A 52 -25.33 30.96 -5.70
CA ILE A 52 -26.65 30.85 -6.33
C ILE A 52 -27.79 31.50 -5.54
N ASP A 53 -27.52 32.15 -4.40
CA ASP A 53 -28.53 32.74 -3.51
C ASP A 53 -29.42 31.64 -2.88
N VAL A 54 -28.77 30.65 -2.26
CA VAL A 54 -29.43 29.49 -1.65
C VAL A 54 -30.39 29.89 -0.54
N ASP A 55 -30.00 30.85 0.30
CA ASP A 55 -30.82 31.30 1.44
C ASP A 55 -31.84 32.41 1.08
N GLY A 56 -31.74 32.96 -0.13
CA GLY A 56 -32.69 33.90 -0.72
C GLY A 56 -32.58 35.32 -0.15
N ASP A 57 -31.44 35.68 0.44
CA ASP A 57 -31.18 37.01 0.97
C ASP A 57 -30.74 38.04 -0.09
N GLY A 58 -30.43 37.56 -1.30
CA GLY A 58 -30.04 38.35 -2.46
C GLY A 58 -28.56 38.74 -2.49
N ILE A 59 -27.71 38.12 -1.67
CA ILE A 59 -26.27 38.31 -1.62
C ILE A 59 -25.57 37.08 -2.21
N THR A 60 -24.76 37.30 -3.24
CA THR A 60 -23.94 36.25 -3.87
C THR A 60 -22.51 36.75 -4.08
N THR A 61 -21.61 35.83 -4.46
CA THR A 61 -20.29 36.19 -4.99
C THR A 61 -20.40 37.28 -6.08
N PRO A 62 -19.42 38.20 -6.20
CA PRO A 62 -18.12 38.23 -5.53
C PRO A 62 -18.15 38.81 -4.10
N ILE A 63 -19.32 39.23 -3.60
CA ILE A 63 -19.46 39.62 -2.19
C ILE A 63 -19.49 38.32 -1.38
N PRO A 64 -18.56 38.08 -0.44
CA PRO A 64 -18.59 36.83 0.32
C PRO A 64 -19.83 36.77 1.21
N ASP A 65 -20.81 35.96 0.82
CA ASP A 65 -21.86 35.48 1.71
C ASP A 65 -21.53 34.05 2.15
N GLN A 66 -21.51 33.80 3.46
CA GLN A 66 -20.94 32.59 4.04
C GLN A 66 -22.03 31.77 4.73
N LEU A 67 -22.54 30.77 4.02
CA LEU A 67 -23.68 29.94 4.45
C LEU A 67 -23.38 29.07 5.68
N ALA A 68 -22.11 28.78 5.96
CA ALA A 68 -21.67 28.00 7.12
C ALA A 68 -20.53 28.71 7.86
N PRO A 69 -20.79 29.79 8.62
CA PRO A 69 -19.76 30.48 9.38
C PRO A 69 -19.15 29.56 10.46
N TYR A 70 -17.97 29.91 10.97
CA TYR A 70 -17.21 29.11 11.94
C TYR A 70 -17.92 28.88 13.30
N ASP A 71 -19.03 29.56 13.56
CA ASP A 71 -19.78 29.42 14.82
C ASP A 71 -20.49 28.06 14.88
N VAL A 72 -20.21 27.32 15.96
CA VAL A 72 -20.71 25.96 16.21
C VAL A 72 -21.61 25.91 17.45
N THR A 73 -21.78 27.03 18.17
CA THR A 73 -22.49 27.06 19.45
C THR A 73 -23.87 27.70 19.32
N PRO A 74 -24.93 27.08 19.85
CA PRO A 74 -26.22 27.76 19.98
C PRO A 74 -26.14 28.95 20.94
N PRO A 75 -26.85 30.07 20.68
CA PRO A 75 -27.73 30.30 19.55
C PRO A 75 -26.95 30.56 18.25
N PHE A 76 -27.36 29.89 17.16
CA PHE A 76 -26.71 30.04 15.86
C PHE A 76 -26.94 31.45 15.28
N PRO A 77 -25.96 32.00 14.52
CA PRO A 77 -26.11 33.28 13.84
C PRO A 77 -27.29 33.29 12.87
N ALA A 78 -27.96 34.43 12.74
CA ALA A 78 -29.12 34.58 11.85
C ALA A 78 -28.79 34.41 10.36
N ASN A 79 -27.52 34.59 9.98
CA ASN A 79 -26.99 34.39 8.63
C ASN A 79 -26.34 33.01 8.44
N GLN A 80 -26.51 32.07 9.39
CA GLN A 80 -26.07 30.70 9.20
C GLN A 80 -27.21 29.88 8.59
N TRP A 81 -27.02 29.45 7.34
CA TRP A 81 -27.97 28.60 6.64
C TRP A 81 -27.64 27.11 6.82
N PHE A 82 -26.37 26.75 6.62
CA PHE A 82 -25.87 25.40 6.73
C PHE A 82 -25.08 25.17 8.03
N HIS A 83 -25.12 23.93 8.49
CA HIS A 83 -24.23 23.38 9.49
C HIS A 83 -23.58 22.16 8.88
N VAL A 84 -22.29 22.28 8.53
CA VAL A 84 -21.59 21.26 7.75
C VAL A 84 -20.70 20.44 8.67
N GLN A 85 -20.98 19.14 8.75
CA GLN A 85 -20.11 18.17 9.40
C GLN A 85 -19.37 17.35 8.35
N TYR A 86 -18.05 17.24 8.49
CA TYR A 86 -17.23 16.44 7.60
C TYR A 86 -16.34 15.47 8.37
N ARG A 87 -16.30 14.21 7.94
CA ARG A 87 -15.44 13.17 8.50
C ARG A 87 -14.45 12.65 7.46
N SER A 88 -13.17 12.80 7.73
CA SER A 88 -12.11 12.33 6.84
C SER A 88 -11.66 10.92 7.24
N VAL A 89 -12.38 9.91 6.75
CA VAL A 89 -12.17 8.48 7.05
C VAL A 89 -11.51 7.70 5.90
N GLY A 90 -11.28 8.34 4.75
CA GLY A 90 -10.87 7.69 3.50
C GLY A 90 -12.05 7.52 2.55
N SER A 91 -11.82 7.69 1.24
CA SER A 91 -12.89 7.72 0.24
C SER A 91 -13.79 6.49 0.28
N VAL A 92 -13.23 5.28 0.18
CA VAL A 92 -14.00 4.04 0.14
C VAL A 92 -14.64 3.74 1.51
N ASN A 93 -13.97 4.08 2.63
CA ASN A 93 -14.59 4.00 3.95
C ASN A 93 -15.77 4.97 4.12
N GLY A 94 -15.68 6.18 3.55
CA GLY A 94 -16.77 7.15 3.57
C GLY A 94 -17.91 6.80 2.63
N LEU A 95 -17.59 6.15 1.49
CA LEU A 95 -18.58 5.51 0.63
C LEU A 95 -19.32 4.41 1.40
N GLN A 96 -18.62 3.60 2.20
CA GLN A 96 -19.26 2.61 3.07
C GLN A 96 -20.19 3.29 4.09
N GLU A 97 -19.77 4.39 4.73
CA GLU A 97 -20.66 5.14 5.62
C GLU A 97 -21.89 5.73 4.88
N LEU A 98 -21.76 6.11 3.59
CA LEU A 98 -22.89 6.52 2.74
C LEU A 98 -23.79 5.34 2.37
N ILE A 99 -23.24 4.16 2.11
CA ILE A 99 -24.01 2.94 1.82
C ILE A 99 -24.85 2.56 3.04
N ASP A 100 -24.23 2.56 4.22
CA ASP A 100 -24.86 2.13 5.47
C ASP A 100 -25.88 3.16 6.00
N TRP A 101 -25.54 4.45 5.92
CA TRP A 101 -26.27 5.55 6.60
C TRP A 101 -26.73 6.65 5.66
N GLY A 102 -26.71 6.41 4.34
CA GLY A 102 -27.20 7.35 3.33
C GLY A 102 -28.69 7.27 3.08
N THR A 103 -29.37 6.21 3.53
CA THR A 103 -30.85 6.05 3.43
C THR A 103 -31.52 5.87 4.80
N SER A 104 -30.73 5.86 5.87
CA SER A 104 -31.15 5.65 7.26
C SER A 104 -30.48 6.67 8.18
N PHE A 105 -30.78 6.63 9.49
CA PHE A 105 -30.11 7.48 10.48
C PHE A 105 -29.38 6.63 11.52
N ALA A 106 -28.10 6.92 11.73
CA ALA A 106 -27.38 6.47 12.90
C ALA A 106 -27.86 7.27 14.11
N THR A 107 -28.13 6.58 15.22
CA THR A 107 -28.69 7.15 16.44
C THR A 107 -27.91 6.76 17.70
N GLY A 108 -27.06 5.74 17.61
CA GLY A 108 -26.24 5.20 18.67
C GLY A 108 -25.14 6.15 19.16
N ALA A 109 -24.46 5.75 20.23
CA ALA A 109 -23.30 6.47 20.73
C ALA A 109 -22.08 6.27 19.80
N ASN A 110 -21.02 7.06 20.04
CA ASN A 110 -19.75 6.90 19.35
C ASN A 110 -19.23 5.46 19.48
N GLY A 111 -18.83 4.86 18.36
CA GLY A 111 -18.26 3.51 18.30
C GLY A 111 -19.29 2.37 18.28
N VAL A 112 -20.60 2.68 18.26
CA VAL A 112 -21.65 1.67 18.10
C VAL A 112 -21.98 1.45 16.62
N GLU A 113 -22.46 2.50 15.96
CA GLU A 113 -22.84 2.49 14.54
C GLU A 113 -21.79 3.20 13.69
N ILE A 114 -21.29 4.33 14.20
CA ILE A 114 -20.20 5.05 13.56
C ILE A 114 -19.15 5.47 14.60
N SER A 115 -17.88 5.24 14.27
CA SER A 115 -16.75 5.40 15.19
C SER A 115 -15.89 6.61 14.86
N SER A 116 -15.60 7.44 15.86
CA SER A 116 -14.63 8.53 15.70
C SER A 116 -13.21 8.02 15.46
N ALA A 117 -12.89 6.78 15.88
CA ALA A 117 -11.53 6.23 15.83
C ALA A 117 -11.00 6.07 14.39
N VAL A 118 -11.89 5.86 13.41
CA VAL A 118 -11.52 5.72 11.99
C VAL A 118 -11.29 7.07 11.29
N ALA A 119 -11.67 8.20 11.90
CA ALA A 119 -11.42 9.54 11.38
C ALA A 119 -9.98 10.00 11.68
N SER A 120 -9.02 9.28 11.11
CA SER A 120 -7.58 9.43 11.36
C SER A 120 -6.99 10.76 10.88
N GLU A 121 -7.57 11.38 9.85
CA GLU A 121 -7.18 12.70 9.36
C GLU A 121 -8.05 13.82 9.97
N GLY A 122 -9.02 13.44 10.81
CA GLY A 122 -9.87 14.31 11.60
C GLY A 122 -11.34 14.35 11.19
N ALA A 123 -12.11 15.06 12.00
CA ALA A 123 -13.50 15.40 11.72
C ALA A 123 -13.80 16.83 12.17
N TRP A 124 -14.66 17.53 11.41
CA TRP A 124 -14.93 18.95 11.57
C TRP A 124 -16.41 19.27 11.60
N ASN A 125 -16.76 20.28 12.37
CA ASN A 125 -18.06 20.90 12.46
C ASN A 125 -17.90 22.38 12.09
N ASN A 126 -18.41 22.83 10.94
CA ASN A 126 -18.12 24.16 10.38
C ASN A 126 -16.63 24.55 10.40
N ARG A 127 -15.76 23.58 10.05
CA ARG A 127 -14.28 23.70 10.05
C ARG A 127 -13.63 23.72 11.44
N THR A 128 -14.40 23.66 12.52
CA THR A 128 -13.89 23.44 13.87
C THR A 128 -13.66 21.94 14.09
N PHE A 129 -12.45 21.55 14.47
CA PHE A 129 -12.13 20.16 14.77
C PHE A 129 -12.91 19.64 15.98
N TYR A 130 -13.48 18.44 15.86
CA TYR A 130 -13.99 17.67 16.98
C TYR A 130 -13.39 16.26 17.08
N VAL A 131 -12.65 15.80 16.06
CA VAL A 131 -11.78 14.61 16.14
C VAL A 131 -10.45 14.94 15.49
N ASN A 132 -9.34 14.59 16.14
CA ASN A 132 -8.00 14.69 15.60
C ASN A 132 -7.27 13.36 15.78
N ALA A 133 -6.77 12.76 14.68
CA ALA A 133 -6.11 11.46 14.70
C ALA A 133 -6.92 10.35 15.41
N GLY A 134 -8.23 10.30 15.12
CA GLY A 134 -9.16 9.35 15.75
C GLY A 134 -9.52 9.68 17.22
N VAL A 135 -8.92 10.72 17.81
CA VAL A 135 -9.14 11.13 19.21
C VAL A 135 -10.08 12.33 19.26
N THR A 136 -11.14 12.24 20.06
CA THR A 136 -12.12 13.32 20.25
C THR A 136 -11.49 14.59 20.83
N GLN A 137 -11.94 15.75 20.38
CA GLN A 137 -11.46 17.08 20.77
C GLN A 137 -12.65 18.05 20.96
N GLY A 138 -12.46 19.14 21.71
CA GLY A 138 -13.41 20.26 21.75
C GLY A 138 -14.84 19.85 22.06
N ASP A 139 -15.78 20.26 21.19
CA ASP A 139 -17.23 20.05 21.35
C ASP A 139 -17.72 18.65 20.93
N ALA A 140 -16.83 17.68 20.80
CA ALA A 140 -17.19 16.30 20.50
C ALA A 140 -18.20 15.75 21.52
N ASN A 141 -19.25 15.10 21.04
CA ASN A 141 -20.27 14.49 21.88
C ASN A 141 -20.27 12.97 21.71
N ASN A 142 -19.65 12.25 22.65
CA ASN A 142 -19.55 10.79 22.61
C ASN A 142 -20.90 10.06 22.69
N ASN A 143 -21.98 10.74 23.07
CA ASN A 143 -23.32 10.16 23.00
C ASN A 143 -23.90 10.17 21.58
N ASN A 144 -23.21 10.77 20.61
CA ASN A 144 -23.61 10.84 19.21
C ASN A 144 -22.76 9.93 18.33
N PRO A 145 -23.30 9.42 17.20
CA PRO A 145 -22.52 8.63 16.26
C PRO A 145 -21.28 9.41 15.81
N GLY A 146 -20.13 8.73 15.75
CA GLY A 146 -18.85 9.34 15.36
C GLY A 146 -18.37 10.49 16.24
N ALA A 147 -18.93 10.64 17.45
CA ALA A 147 -18.72 11.77 18.35
C ALA A 147 -19.14 13.15 17.78
N ALA A 148 -20.05 13.17 16.80
CA ALA A 148 -20.53 14.40 16.17
C ALA A 148 -21.11 15.40 17.20
N PRO A 149 -20.74 16.69 17.19
CA PRO A 149 -21.22 17.67 18.17
C PRO A 149 -22.75 17.85 18.20
N VAL A 150 -23.36 17.84 17.02
CA VAL A 150 -24.81 18.01 16.81
C VAL A 150 -25.39 16.87 15.97
N ARG A 151 -26.72 16.72 15.98
CA ARG A 151 -27.51 15.79 15.15
C ARG A 151 -28.54 16.57 14.33
N SER A 152 -29.25 15.89 13.44
CA SER A 152 -30.42 16.42 12.73
C SER A 152 -31.73 15.86 13.27
N LEU A 153 -32.84 16.57 13.08
CA LEU A 153 -34.18 16.01 13.21
C LEU A 153 -34.47 15.00 12.08
N THR A 154 -35.08 13.88 12.44
CA THR A 154 -35.43 12.78 11.51
C THR A 154 -36.83 12.88 10.91
N ASP A 155 -37.52 14.00 11.12
CA ASP A 155 -38.87 14.28 10.62
C ASP A 155 -38.90 14.76 9.16
N GLY A 156 -37.75 14.76 8.49
CA GLY A 156 -37.56 15.24 7.12
C GLY A 156 -37.19 16.72 7.02
N SER A 157 -37.14 17.47 8.14
CA SER A 157 -36.67 18.87 8.14
C SER A 157 -35.15 19.02 8.11
N TYR A 158 -34.41 18.03 8.65
CA TYR A 158 -32.95 18.05 8.80
C TYR A 158 -32.40 19.24 9.61
N LEU A 159 -33.24 19.90 10.41
CA LEU A 159 -32.81 20.98 11.29
C LEU A 159 -31.81 20.48 12.33
N VAL A 160 -30.81 21.31 12.61
CA VAL A 160 -29.78 21.02 13.62
C VAL A 160 -30.40 20.96 15.02
N THR A 161 -29.97 19.97 15.79
CA THR A 161 -30.32 19.81 17.20
C THR A 161 -29.13 19.36 18.02
N THR A 162 -29.00 19.89 19.24
CA THR A 162 -28.05 19.40 20.25
C THR A 162 -28.61 18.23 21.06
N GLY A 163 -29.88 17.89 20.86
CA GLY A 163 -30.56 16.79 21.54
C GLY A 163 -30.21 15.41 20.96
N ASN A 164 -30.08 14.42 21.82
CA ASN A 164 -29.82 13.01 21.48
C ASN A 164 -31.03 12.09 21.76
N GLY A 165 -32.24 12.66 21.80
CA GLY A 165 -33.47 11.92 22.07
C GLY A 165 -34.02 11.15 20.87
N PRO A 166 -35.08 10.34 21.05
CA PRO A 166 -35.78 9.67 19.96
C PRO A 166 -36.26 10.69 18.92
N GLY A 167 -35.99 10.44 17.63
CA GLY A 167 -36.32 11.35 16.53
C GLY A 167 -35.16 12.24 16.08
N THR A 168 -33.95 12.06 16.59
CA THR A 168 -32.73 12.74 16.11
C THR A 168 -31.66 11.74 15.69
N GLY A 169 -30.83 12.09 14.69
CA GLY A 169 -29.78 11.20 14.19
C GLY A 169 -28.80 11.84 13.22
N ILE A 170 -27.83 11.04 12.77
CA ILE A 170 -26.87 11.36 11.73
C ILE A 170 -27.19 10.51 10.50
N ARG A 171 -27.35 11.17 9.36
CA ARG A 171 -27.41 10.55 8.03
C ARG A 171 -26.22 11.07 7.25
N ILE A 172 -25.56 10.24 6.45
CA ILE A 172 -24.50 10.70 5.54
C ILE A 172 -25.17 11.16 4.25
N ASP A 173 -25.05 12.44 3.91
CA ASP A 173 -25.73 13.01 2.73
C ASP A 173 -24.90 12.82 1.46
N PHE A 174 -23.57 12.85 1.58
CA PHE A 174 -22.65 12.64 0.48
C PHE A 174 -21.32 12.03 0.92
N ALA A 175 -20.64 11.36 -0.01
CA ALA A 175 -19.30 10.84 0.16
C ALA A 175 -18.35 11.43 -0.90
N PRO A 176 -17.42 12.31 -0.53
CA PRO A 176 -16.34 12.75 -1.41
C PRO A 176 -15.40 11.57 -1.67
N LEU A 177 -15.13 11.28 -2.94
CA LEU A 177 -14.26 10.19 -3.36
C LEU A 177 -13.16 10.71 -4.27
N ASP A 178 -11.95 10.18 -4.09
CA ASP A 178 -10.79 10.52 -4.94
C ASP A 178 -10.87 9.84 -6.33
N VAL A 179 -11.85 8.97 -6.53
CA VAL A 179 -12.12 8.17 -7.73
C VAL A 179 -13.63 8.08 -7.96
N PRO A 180 -14.12 7.76 -9.17
CA PRO A 180 -15.53 7.43 -9.38
C PRO A 180 -16.02 6.29 -8.48
N THR A 181 -17.30 6.27 -8.14
CA THR A 181 -17.88 5.24 -7.25
C THR A 181 -17.63 3.83 -7.78
N SER A 182 -17.72 3.61 -9.09
CA SER A 182 -17.45 2.30 -9.71
C SER A 182 -16.03 1.79 -9.50
N TRP A 183 -15.06 2.67 -9.23
CA TRP A 183 -13.68 2.27 -8.96
C TRP A 183 -13.48 1.92 -7.48
N GLY A 184 -14.35 2.42 -6.60
CA GLY A 184 -14.28 2.26 -5.14
C GLY A 184 -14.98 1.02 -4.59
N VAL A 185 -15.54 0.16 -5.44
CA VAL A 185 -16.36 -1.00 -5.05
C VAL A 185 -15.84 -2.28 -5.69
N PHE A 186 -16.15 -3.43 -5.10
CA PHE A 186 -15.78 -4.73 -5.69
C PHE A 186 -16.89 -5.30 -6.59
N TYR A 187 -16.51 -6.23 -7.46
CA TYR A 187 -17.40 -7.00 -8.32
C TYR A 187 -17.16 -8.49 -8.14
N ASP A 188 -18.23 -9.28 -8.06
CA ASP A 188 -18.15 -10.73 -7.92
C ASP A 188 -17.36 -11.37 -9.08
N GLY A 189 -16.48 -12.32 -8.75
CA GLY A 189 -15.68 -13.06 -9.71
C GLY A 189 -14.32 -13.46 -9.14
N GLU A 190 -13.51 -14.14 -9.97
CA GLU A 190 -12.16 -14.56 -9.58
C GLU A 190 -11.21 -13.35 -9.50
N PRO A 191 -10.62 -13.05 -8.33
CA PRO A 191 -9.78 -11.87 -8.17
C PRO A 191 -8.53 -11.92 -9.04
N ASN A 192 -8.22 -10.80 -9.70
CA ASN A 192 -7.06 -10.68 -10.59
C ASN A 192 -6.40 -9.31 -10.41
N PRO A 193 -5.06 -9.23 -10.18
CA PRO A 193 -4.36 -7.96 -10.00
C PRO A 193 -4.39 -7.03 -11.25
N LYS A 194 -4.87 -7.54 -12.39
CA LYS A 194 -5.03 -6.79 -13.65
C LYS A 194 -6.49 -6.43 -13.96
N ALA A 195 -7.45 -6.84 -13.13
CA ALA A 195 -8.85 -6.48 -13.33
C ALA A 195 -9.01 -4.96 -13.27
N ILE A 196 -9.93 -4.43 -14.08
CA ILE A 196 -10.31 -3.01 -14.08
C ILE A 196 -11.76 -2.85 -13.57
N PRO A 197 -12.16 -1.64 -13.15
CA PRO A 197 -13.52 -1.38 -12.67
C PRO A 197 -14.61 -1.93 -13.60
N GLY A 198 -15.49 -2.77 -13.07
CA GLY A 198 -16.56 -3.43 -13.83
C GLY A 198 -16.23 -4.85 -14.32
N ASP A 199 -14.95 -5.26 -14.33
CA ASP A 199 -14.57 -6.65 -14.59
C ASP A 199 -14.97 -7.57 -13.41
N PRO A 200 -15.34 -8.84 -13.68
CA PRO A 200 -15.51 -9.84 -12.63
C PRO A 200 -14.23 -9.98 -11.78
N GLY A 201 -14.36 -9.94 -10.46
CA GLY A 201 -13.25 -10.07 -9.51
C GLY A 201 -12.46 -8.79 -9.22
N TYR A 202 -12.78 -7.65 -9.87
CA TYR A 202 -12.19 -6.36 -9.53
C TYR A 202 -12.51 -5.99 -8.07
N GLY A 203 -11.50 -5.54 -7.32
CA GLY A 203 -11.65 -5.09 -5.94
C GLY A 203 -11.91 -6.23 -4.93
N ALA A 204 -11.89 -7.49 -5.39
CA ALA A 204 -12.34 -8.66 -4.62
C ALA A 204 -11.19 -9.50 -4.02
N SER A 205 -9.95 -8.99 -4.00
CA SER A 205 -8.82 -9.71 -3.41
C SER A 205 -9.07 -10.08 -1.94
N GLN A 206 -8.78 -11.33 -1.60
CA GLN A 206 -8.91 -11.88 -0.25
C GLN A 206 -7.59 -11.88 0.54
N ILE A 207 -6.60 -11.10 0.09
CA ILE A 207 -5.33 -10.95 0.81
C ILE A 207 -5.59 -10.38 2.20
N LEU A 208 -5.00 -11.01 3.21
CA LEU A 208 -5.05 -10.61 4.61
C LEU A 208 -3.69 -10.08 5.06
N SER A 209 -3.69 -9.04 5.91
CA SER A 209 -2.48 -8.52 6.52
C SER A 209 -1.92 -9.45 7.61
N VAL A 210 -0.60 -9.42 7.77
CA VAL A 210 0.14 -10.12 8.84
C VAL A 210 0.86 -9.12 9.76
N ASN A 211 1.17 -9.52 10.98
CA ASN A 211 2.06 -8.79 11.88
C ASN A 211 3.53 -8.99 11.45
N LYS A 212 4.46 -8.24 12.05
CA LYS A 212 5.90 -8.32 11.74
C LYS A 212 6.52 -9.70 12.01
N ASP A 213 5.85 -10.54 12.78
CA ASP A 213 6.24 -11.92 13.08
C ASP A 213 5.58 -12.96 12.16
N GLY A 214 4.84 -12.51 11.13
CA GLY A 214 4.13 -13.36 10.18
C GLY A 214 2.77 -13.89 10.65
N THR A 215 2.37 -13.62 11.89
CA THR A 215 1.03 -14.02 12.38
C THR A 215 -0.07 -13.17 11.75
N LEU A 216 -1.25 -13.72 11.51
CA LEU A 216 -2.40 -12.94 11.03
C LEU A 216 -2.76 -11.82 12.03
N VAL A 217 -3.09 -10.65 11.50
CA VAL A 217 -3.65 -9.55 12.30
C VAL A 217 -4.98 -10.01 12.92
N ASN A 218 -5.26 -9.60 14.16
CA ASN A 218 -6.50 -9.93 14.86
C ASN A 218 -7.26 -8.66 15.32
N PRO A 219 -8.50 -8.43 14.85
CA PRO A 219 -9.23 -9.22 13.85
C PRO A 219 -8.56 -9.19 12.46
N PRO A 220 -8.79 -10.19 11.60
CA PRO A 220 -8.24 -10.20 10.25
C PRO A 220 -8.53 -8.91 9.50
N PHE A 221 -7.50 -8.37 8.85
CA PHE A 221 -7.60 -7.13 8.07
C PHE A 221 -7.45 -7.45 6.59
N GLY A 222 -8.53 -7.30 5.83
CA GLY A 222 -8.57 -7.57 4.39
C GLY A 222 -8.39 -6.32 3.54
N GLN A 223 -8.14 -6.54 2.25
CA GLN A 223 -7.86 -5.48 1.27
C GLN A 223 -9.02 -5.27 0.26
N GLN A 224 -10.16 -5.91 0.48
CA GLN A 224 -11.34 -5.78 -0.37
C GLN A 224 -11.85 -4.33 -0.41
N LEU A 225 -12.45 -3.92 -1.55
CA LEU A 225 -13.14 -2.64 -1.70
C LEU A 225 -14.57 -2.69 -1.14
N ALA A 226 -15.29 -1.56 -1.16
CA ALA A 226 -16.63 -1.46 -0.54
C ALA A 226 -17.67 -2.36 -1.23
N ASP A 227 -18.62 -2.85 -0.44
CA ASP A 227 -19.81 -3.58 -0.90
C ASP A 227 -20.97 -2.61 -1.12
N LEU A 228 -21.48 -2.51 -2.35
CA LEU A 228 -22.66 -1.68 -2.64
C LEU A 228 -23.93 -2.16 -1.93
N GLY A 229 -24.00 -3.43 -1.52
CA GLY A 229 -25.18 -4.02 -0.93
C GLY A 229 -26.39 -3.92 -1.86
N VAL A 230 -27.39 -3.14 -1.45
CA VAL A 230 -28.62 -2.93 -2.24
C VAL A 230 -28.55 -1.73 -3.20
N LEU A 231 -27.50 -0.92 -3.10
CA LEU A 231 -27.30 0.26 -3.93
C LEU A 231 -26.71 -0.11 -5.30
N ASN A 232 -26.78 0.83 -6.25
CA ASN A 232 -26.26 0.64 -7.60
C ASN A 232 -25.69 1.93 -8.19
N THR A 233 -24.89 1.82 -9.24
CA THR A 233 -24.34 2.96 -10.00
C THR A 233 -25.04 3.17 -11.36
N ASN A 234 -26.25 2.62 -11.54
CA ASN A 234 -26.97 2.66 -12.81
C ASN A 234 -27.66 4.01 -13.06
N VAL A 235 -26.90 5.00 -13.50
CA VAL A 235 -27.42 6.33 -13.86
C VAL A 235 -28.19 6.35 -15.18
N SER A 236 -28.18 5.26 -15.97
CA SER A 236 -28.92 5.19 -17.25
C SER A 236 -30.41 4.90 -17.07
N ALA A 237 -30.77 4.21 -15.99
CA ALA A 237 -32.14 3.96 -15.57
C ALA A 237 -32.22 4.10 -14.05
N PRO A 238 -32.12 5.33 -13.53
CA PRO A 238 -31.93 5.57 -12.11
C PRO A 238 -33.18 5.22 -11.30
N ASP A 239 -32.94 4.70 -10.10
CA ASP A 239 -33.95 4.39 -9.09
C ASP A 239 -33.58 4.96 -7.71
N ALA A 240 -34.39 4.68 -6.69
CA ALA A 240 -34.18 5.20 -5.34
C ALA A 240 -32.87 4.72 -4.67
N ASN A 241 -32.21 3.72 -5.25
CA ASN A 241 -30.97 3.11 -4.76
C ASN A 241 -29.76 3.52 -5.62
N THR A 242 -29.93 4.37 -6.62
CA THR A 242 -28.84 4.82 -7.48
C THR A 242 -27.96 5.85 -6.77
N ILE A 243 -26.66 5.55 -6.72
CA ILE A 243 -25.60 6.49 -6.37
C ILE A 243 -25.21 7.26 -7.63
N PHE A 244 -25.20 8.58 -7.52
CA PHE A 244 -24.76 9.49 -8.56
C PHE A 244 -23.40 10.09 -8.21
N ASP A 245 -22.55 10.23 -9.21
CA ASP A 245 -21.23 10.85 -9.09
C ASP A 245 -21.26 12.28 -9.64
N THR A 246 -21.13 13.28 -8.76
CA THR A 246 -20.82 14.65 -9.18
C THR A 246 -19.32 14.80 -9.40
N ARG A 247 -18.88 14.77 -10.67
CA ARG A 247 -17.47 14.94 -11.05
C ARG A 247 -17.00 16.37 -10.80
N VAL A 248 -16.02 16.52 -9.92
CA VAL A 248 -15.54 17.84 -9.49
C VAL A 248 -14.22 18.21 -10.16
N VAL A 249 -13.16 17.42 -9.93
CA VAL A 249 -11.77 17.74 -10.32
C VAL A 249 -10.99 16.46 -10.65
N PHE A 250 -9.89 16.58 -11.37
CA PHE A 250 -8.80 15.63 -11.41
C PHE A 250 -7.80 15.97 -10.29
N ALA A 251 -7.51 14.98 -9.45
CA ALA A 251 -6.58 15.14 -8.32
C ALA A 251 -5.32 14.28 -8.56
N PRO A 252 -4.16 14.90 -8.82
CA PRO A 252 -2.93 14.16 -9.06
C PRO A 252 -2.36 13.60 -7.75
N VAL A 253 -1.79 12.40 -7.81
CA VAL A 253 -1.16 11.71 -6.68
C VAL A 253 0.34 11.55 -6.94
N ALA A 254 1.18 11.95 -5.99
CA ALA A 254 2.63 11.87 -6.06
C ALA A 254 3.14 10.47 -5.68
N ALA A 255 4.11 9.94 -6.42
CA ALA A 255 5.01 8.90 -5.92
C ALA A 255 6.08 9.55 -5.02
N MET A 256 5.75 9.67 -3.73
CA MET A 256 6.61 10.27 -2.70
C MET A 256 7.77 9.33 -2.37
N VAL A 257 8.97 9.86 -2.20
CA VAL A 257 10.19 9.06 -1.98
C VAL A 257 11.09 9.67 -0.93
N ASN A 258 11.68 8.82 -0.09
CA ASN A 258 12.82 9.20 0.73
C ASN A 258 14.09 9.21 -0.13
N VAL A 259 14.90 10.25 -0.03
CA VAL A 259 16.14 10.33 -0.82
C VAL A 259 17.17 9.23 -0.50
N GLY A 260 17.00 8.55 0.64
CA GLY A 260 17.77 7.35 1.02
C GLY A 260 17.63 6.18 0.06
N VAL A 261 16.52 6.12 -0.70
CA VAL A 261 16.29 5.07 -1.71
C VAL A 261 17.38 5.09 -2.78
N GLY A 262 17.87 6.29 -3.15
CA GLY A 262 18.90 6.48 -4.17
C GLY A 262 18.36 6.78 -5.58
N TYR A 263 17.05 6.62 -5.82
CA TYR A 263 16.43 6.87 -7.12
C TYR A 263 15.79 8.26 -7.22
N ARG A 264 15.77 8.79 -8.44
CA ARG A 264 15.12 10.07 -8.79
C ARG A 264 13.99 9.88 -9.79
N GLU A 265 14.06 8.80 -10.55
CA GLU A 265 13.10 8.41 -11.57
C GLU A 265 12.78 6.91 -11.45
N MET A 266 11.60 6.50 -11.89
CA MET A 266 11.17 5.10 -11.89
C MET A 266 10.15 4.87 -13.02
N ARG A 267 10.08 3.66 -13.58
CA ARG A 267 9.02 3.31 -14.54
C ARG A 267 7.69 3.11 -13.83
N GLN A 268 6.59 3.36 -14.53
CA GLN A 268 5.25 3.07 -14.03
C GLN A 268 5.13 1.58 -13.68
N THR A 269 5.73 0.70 -14.48
CA THR A 269 5.79 -0.75 -14.22
C THR A 269 6.54 -1.09 -12.92
N ASP A 270 7.66 -0.42 -12.63
CA ASP A 270 8.44 -0.66 -11.40
C ASP A 270 7.63 -0.23 -10.16
N ILE A 271 6.95 0.92 -10.21
CA ILE A 271 6.06 1.39 -9.12
C ILE A 271 4.87 0.44 -8.94
N LYS A 272 4.32 -0.06 -10.05
CA LYS A 272 3.22 -1.04 -10.04
C LYS A 272 3.63 -2.32 -9.31
N TRP A 273 4.81 -2.88 -9.63
CA TRP A 273 5.35 -4.05 -8.94
C TRP A 273 5.53 -3.77 -7.45
N LEU A 274 6.12 -2.64 -7.09
CA LEU A 274 6.33 -2.25 -5.69
C LEU A 274 5.02 -2.24 -4.89
N GLN A 275 3.95 -1.69 -5.45
CA GLN A 275 2.65 -1.66 -4.79
C GLN A 275 2.00 -3.04 -4.70
N LEU A 276 2.25 -3.92 -5.67
CA LEU A 276 1.68 -5.25 -5.73
C LEU A 276 2.36 -6.22 -4.76
N THR A 277 3.70 -6.15 -4.63
CA THR A 277 4.48 -7.22 -3.99
C THR A 277 5.37 -6.75 -2.84
N GLY A 278 5.52 -5.45 -2.58
CA GLY A 278 6.55 -4.91 -1.67
C GLY A 278 7.94 -4.81 -2.31
N ARG A 279 8.14 -5.42 -3.49
CA ARG A 279 9.42 -5.48 -4.21
C ARG A 279 9.31 -4.89 -5.62
N LEU A 280 10.41 -4.39 -6.16
CA LEU A 280 10.48 -3.94 -7.55
C LEU A 280 10.44 -5.14 -8.51
N GLN A 281 10.20 -4.87 -9.80
CA GLN A 281 10.29 -5.90 -10.85
C GLN A 281 11.71 -6.48 -10.96
N THR A 282 12.73 -5.70 -10.56
CA THR A 282 14.11 -6.17 -10.44
C THR A 282 14.32 -7.15 -9.30
N GLY A 283 13.33 -7.36 -8.42
CA GLY A 283 13.42 -8.12 -7.18
C GLY A 283 13.87 -7.28 -5.97
N GLU A 284 14.33 -6.04 -6.18
CA GLU A 284 14.81 -5.17 -5.09
C GLU A 284 13.71 -4.96 -4.04
N ASN A 285 14.04 -5.23 -2.79
CA ASN A 285 13.18 -5.09 -1.63
C ASN A 285 13.34 -3.69 -1.05
N LEU A 286 12.36 -2.82 -1.31
CA LEU A 286 12.30 -1.47 -0.76
C LEU A 286 11.23 -1.42 0.33
N MET A 287 10.90 -0.22 0.81
CA MET A 287 9.82 -0.06 1.79
C MET A 287 8.60 0.58 1.12
N ALA A 288 7.64 -0.23 0.68
CA ALA A 288 6.39 0.17 0.07
C ALA A 288 5.37 0.64 1.12
N VAL A 289 5.32 1.95 1.37
CA VAL A 289 4.36 2.53 2.32
C VAL A 289 2.99 2.68 1.65
N THR A 290 2.00 1.94 2.15
CA THR A 290 0.66 1.86 1.57
C THR A 290 -0.43 2.41 2.49
N ARG A 291 -1.49 2.99 1.91
CA ARG A 291 -2.75 3.25 2.62
C ARG A 291 -3.60 1.98 2.72
N ASP A 292 -4.59 1.98 3.61
CA ASP A 292 -5.65 0.95 3.61
C ASP A 292 -6.45 0.95 2.28
N SER A 293 -7.10 -0.17 1.95
CA SER A 293 -7.95 -0.31 0.74
C SER A 293 -9.15 0.65 0.74
N GLY A 294 -9.58 1.09 1.93
CA GLY A 294 -10.55 2.14 2.17
C GLY A 294 -10.12 3.55 1.70
N SER A 295 -8.87 3.72 1.24
CA SER A 295 -8.32 4.99 0.79
C SER A 295 -8.55 5.24 -0.70
N GLY A 296 -9.13 6.40 -1.02
CA GLY A 296 -9.22 6.85 -2.41
C GLY A 296 -7.88 7.28 -3.00
N THR A 297 -6.93 7.78 -2.19
CA THR A 297 -5.57 8.08 -2.66
C THR A 297 -4.89 6.80 -3.18
N ARG A 298 -5.05 5.67 -2.46
CA ARG A 298 -4.58 4.36 -2.91
C ARG A 298 -5.29 3.93 -4.19
N ASN A 299 -6.61 4.00 -4.18
CA ASN A 299 -7.43 3.60 -5.31
C ASN A 299 -7.07 4.39 -6.59
N SER A 300 -6.93 5.71 -6.47
CA SER A 300 -6.48 6.62 -7.53
C SER A 300 -5.07 6.29 -8.01
N PHE A 301 -4.14 6.05 -7.09
CA PHE A 301 -2.76 5.68 -7.42
C PHE A 301 -2.71 4.34 -8.18
N GLN A 302 -3.40 3.32 -7.70
CA GLN A 302 -3.31 1.95 -8.21
C GLN A 302 -4.05 1.77 -9.53
N ASN A 303 -5.24 2.33 -9.67
CA ASN A 303 -5.94 2.34 -10.96
C ASN A 303 -5.13 3.06 -12.04
N ALA A 304 -4.47 4.17 -11.72
CA ALA A 304 -3.58 4.85 -12.65
C ALA A 304 -2.30 4.05 -13.00
N LEU A 305 -1.94 3.04 -12.18
CA LEU A 305 -0.85 2.11 -12.45
C LEU A 305 -1.31 0.84 -13.20
N CYS A 306 -2.60 0.72 -13.54
CA CYS A 306 -3.19 -0.52 -14.05
C CYS A 306 -3.09 -1.69 -13.09
N LEU A 307 -3.36 -1.41 -11.81
CA LEU A 307 -3.36 -2.37 -10.72
C LEU A 307 -4.71 -2.29 -10.00
N ASP A 308 -5.37 -3.44 -9.86
CA ASP A 308 -6.55 -3.56 -9.00
C ASP A 308 -6.19 -3.11 -7.58
N PRO A 309 -6.90 -2.12 -7.00
CA PRO A 309 -6.51 -1.58 -5.71
C PRO A 309 -6.53 -2.57 -4.55
N SER A 310 -7.34 -3.64 -4.63
CA SER A 310 -7.41 -4.68 -3.60
C SER A 310 -6.14 -5.53 -3.55
N TRP A 311 -5.34 -5.55 -4.61
CA TRP A 311 -4.05 -6.25 -4.68
C TRP A 311 -2.85 -5.37 -4.29
N GLY A 312 -3.00 -4.04 -4.30
CA GLY A 312 -1.89 -3.13 -4.04
C GLY A 312 -1.56 -2.93 -2.55
N ALA A 313 -1.24 -4.01 -1.84
CA ALA A 313 -1.00 -3.97 -0.39
C ALA A 313 0.45 -3.61 0.00
N GLY A 314 1.40 -3.65 -0.94
CA GLY A 314 2.83 -3.47 -0.69
C GLY A 314 3.33 -4.51 0.32
N GLU A 315 3.98 -4.04 1.40
CA GLU A 315 4.47 -4.90 2.50
C GLU A 315 3.35 -5.68 3.23
N ASN A 316 2.11 -5.17 3.19
CA ASN A 316 0.93 -5.73 3.86
C ASN A 316 1.10 -6.05 5.37
N ILE A 317 1.84 -5.21 6.09
CA ILE A 317 2.12 -5.40 7.53
C ILE A 317 1.17 -4.61 8.42
N GLY A 318 0.63 -5.26 9.44
CA GLY A 318 -0.22 -4.68 10.48
C GLY A 318 -1.66 -4.38 10.03
N GLY A 319 -2.53 -4.06 10.99
CA GLY A 319 -3.89 -3.59 10.73
C GLY A 319 -3.94 -2.09 10.37
N LEU A 320 -5.13 -1.50 10.45
CA LEU A 320 -5.31 -0.06 10.18
C LEU A 320 -4.44 0.83 11.10
N ALA A 321 -3.47 1.53 10.51
CA ALA A 321 -2.53 2.37 11.24
C ALA A 321 -3.03 3.82 11.34
N VAL A 322 -3.63 4.17 12.48
CA VAL A 322 -4.19 5.52 12.77
C VAL A 322 -3.24 6.44 13.55
N SER A 323 -2.25 5.89 14.26
CA SER A 323 -1.36 6.64 15.15
C SER A 323 -0.06 7.04 14.46
N SER A 324 0.39 8.29 14.68
CA SER A 324 1.71 8.75 14.20
C SER A 324 2.89 8.02 14.82
N ALA A 325 2.69 7.36 15.98
CA ALA A 325 3.74 6.58 16.62
C ALA A 325 4.17 5.37 15.77
N LEU A 326 3.28 4.88 14.90
CA LEU A 326 3.53 3.76 13.99
C LEU A 326 4.27 4.19 12.71
N ASP A 327 4.44 5.49 12.50
CA ASP A 327 5.19 6.07 11.38
C ASP A 327 6.68 6.28 11.71
N LEU A 328 7.04 6.14 12.99
CA LEU A 328 8.39 6.34 13.50
C LEU A 328 9.15 5.01 13.45
N LEU A 329 10.43 5.06 13.12
CA LEU A 329 11.30 3.87 13.19
C LEU A 329 11.31 3.34 14.63
N GLY A 330 11.46 2.04 14.81
CA GLY A 330 11.38 1.43 16.13
C GLY A 330 10.62 0.10 16.12
N PRO A 331 10.50 -0.56 17.28
CA PRO A 331 9.80 -1.84 17.39
C PRO A 331 8.35 -1.83 16.87
N ASN A 332 7.68 -0.68 16.95
CA ASN A 332 6.28 -0.50 16.56
C ASN A 332 6.09 0.09 15.15
N PHE A 333 7.16 0.23 14.36
CA PHE A 333 7.06 0.74 12.99
C PHE A 333 6.17 -0.19 12.15
N ILE A 334 5.20 0.39 11.42
CA ILE A 334 4.33 -0.33 10.50
C ILE A 334 4.34 0.42 9.16
N PRO A 335 4.72 -0.20 8.04
CA PRO A 335 4.76 0.47 6.74
C PRO A 335 3.40 0.57 6.04
N SER A 336 2.49 -0.39 6.27
CA SER A 336 1.27 -0.54 5.48
C SER A 336 0.02 -0.02 6.18
N ASN A 337 -1.11 -0.11 5.45
CA ASN A 337 -2.46 0.11 5.97
C ASN A 337 -2.62 1.46 6.69
N LYS A 338 -1.93 2.48 6.18
CA LYS A 338 -1.98 3.84 6.71
C LYS A 338 -3.38 4.41 6.54
N ALA A 339 -3.98 4.84 7.65
CA ALA A 339 -5.34 5.39 7.66
C ALA A 339 -5.45 6.77 7.00
N GLY A 340 -4.32 7.45 6.78
CA GLY A 340 -4.26 8.85 6.37
C GLY A 340 -3.01 9.18 5.55
N SER A 341 -3.09 10.20 4.70
CA SER A 341 -1.95 10.65 3.88
C SER A 341 -0.82 11.21 4.74
N SER A 342 -1.15 11.84 5.87
CA SER A 342 -0.14 12.32 6.84
C SER A 342 0.65 11.18 7.48
N ARG A 343 0.08 9.97 7.54
CA ARG A 343 0.75 8.77 8.05
C ARG A 343 1.72 8.19 7.02
N VAL A 344 1.32 8.14 5.75
CA VAL A 344 2.23 7.80 4.64
C VAL A 344 3.39 8.79 4.60
N GLU A 345 3.10 10.09 4.66
CA GLU A 345 4.11 11.13 4.69
C GLU A 345 5.10 10.96 5.86
N GLY A 346 4.59 10.68 7.07
CA GLY A 346 5.42 10.40 8.24
C GLY A 346 6.34 9.20 8.05
N ALA A 347 5.81 8.07 7.58
CA ALA A 347 6.57 6.84 7.38
C ALA A 347 7.64 7.01 6.29
N VAL A 348 7.30 7.65 5.15
CA VAL A 348 8.26 7.92 4.07
C VAL A 348 9.37 8.88 4.53
N ILE A 349 9.06 9.90 5.34
CA ILE A 349 10.08 10.82 5.86
C ILE A 349 11.07 10.09 6.79
N ASN A 350 10.59 9.15 7.60
CA ASN A 350 11.42 8.46 8.58
C ASN A 350 12.17 7.25 8.01
N HIS A 351 11.60 6.50 7.08
CA HIS A 351 12.24 5.29 6.57
C HIS A 351 13.07 5.57 5.32
N ARG A 352 14.36 5.21 5.35
CA ARG A 352 15.32 5.63 4.32
C ARG A 352 15.14 4.90 2.99
N LEU A 353 14.56 3.70 2.99
CA LEU A 353 14.19 2.94 1.79
C LEU A 353 12.74 3.18 1.32
N ALA A 354 12.02 4.14 1.89
CA ALA A 354 10.59 4.25 1.64
C ALA A 354 10.17 5.00 0.38
N ILE A 355 9.18 4.41 -0.29
CA ILE A 355 8.37 5.01 -1.34
C ILE A 355 6.91 4.84 -0.94
N GLY A 356 6.13 5.91 -1.08
CA GLY A 356 4.69 5.88 -0.81
C GLY A 356 3.93 6.80 -1.76
N HIS A 357 2.65 7.00 -1.47
CA HIS A 357 1.77 7.83 -2.29
C HIS A 357 0.97 8.84 -1.45
N THR A 358 0.91 10.10 -1.93
CA THR A 358 0.15 11.17 -1.28
C THR A 358 -0.30 12.23 -2.28
N GLY A 359 -1.24 13.10 -1.88
CA GLY A 359 -1.68 14.23 -2.70
C GLY A 359 -0.55 15.21 -2.99
N VAL A 360 -0.44 15.64 -4.25
CA VAL A 360 0.65 16.51 -4.71
C VAL A 360 0.55 17.90 -4.09
N GLU A 361 -0.66 18.44 -3.96
CA GLU A 361 -0.92 19.76 -3.40
C GLU A 361 -0.40 19.89 -1.97
N ARG A 362 -0.45 18.79 -1.20
CA ARG A 362 0.06 18.71 0.18
C ARG A 362 1.58 18.85 0.24
N GLY A 363 2.29 18.53 -0.83
CA GLY A 363 3.74 18.67 -0.90
C GLY A 363 4.21 20.12 -0.98
N VAL A 364 3.33 21.02 -1.43
CA VAL A 364 3.67 22.41 -1.73
C VAL A 364 2.83 23.44 -0.98
N THR A 365 1.76 23.02 -0.29
CA THR A 365 0.85 23.90 0.46
C THR A 365 0.90 23.66 1.98
N GLY A 366 0.69 24.72 2.76
CA GLY A 366 0.57 24.66 4.22
C GLY A 366 1.90 24.53 4.97
N SER A 367 1.83 24.60 6.30
CA SER A 367 2.99 24.52 7.20
C SER A 367 3.59 23.11 7.33
N GLY A 368 2.87 22.09 6.88
CA GLY A 368 3.31 20.69 6.89
C GLY A 368 3.96 20.21 5.59
N ALA A 369 4.07 21.08 4.58
CA ALA A 369 4.45 20.72 3.21
C ALA A 369 5.72 19.87 3.13
N TRP A 370 5.61 18.65 2.62
CA TRP A 370 6.72 17.68 2.66
C TRP A 370 7.79 17.93 1.58
N LEU A 371 7.41 18.49 0.42
CA LEU A 371 8.35 18.74 -0.69
C LEU A 371 9.00 20.13 -0.60
N SER A 372 8.21 21.18 -0.38
CA SER A 372 8.72 22.56 -0.34
C SER A 372 9.57 22.85 0.89
N LEU A 373 9.39 22.07 1.97
CA LEU A 373 10.24 22.10 3.18
C LEU A 373 11.39 21.07 3.14
N ASN A 374 11.64 20.43 2.00
CA ASN A 374 12.71 19.44 1.79
C ASN A 374 12.69 18.24 2.78
N ARG A 375 11.49 17.82 3.21
CA ARG A 375 11.34 16.68 4.14
C ARG A 375 11.39 15.34 3.39
N ALA A 376 10.93 15.34 2.13
CA ALA A 376 11.00 14.22 1.20
C ALA A 376 11.05 14.73 -0.25
N GLU A 377 11.11 13.83 -1.23
CA GLU A 377 11.11 14.12 -2.67
C GLU A 377 9.95 13.41 -3.40
N VAL A 378 9.81 13.69 -4.70
CA VAL A 378 8.90 12.98 -5.62
C VAL A 378 9.71 12.27 -6.68
N LEU A 379 9.34 11.07 -7.10
CA LEU A 379 9.95 10.41 -8.25
C LEU A 379 9.45 11.04 -9.57
N GLY A 380 10.35 11.20 -10.53
CA GLY A 380 9.93 11.30 -11.93
C GLY A 380 9.41 9.94 -12.41
N VAL A 381 8.25 9.91 -13.03
CA VAL A 381 7.63 8.66 -13.49
C VAL A 381 7.70 8.57 -15.00
N ILE A 382 8.25 7.47 -15.50
CA ILE A 382 8.22 7.13 -16.94
C ILE A 382 6.98 6.28 -17.18
N PHE A 383 5.99 6.80 -17.89
CA PHE A 383 4.73 6.11 -18.19
C PHE A 383 4.89 5.10 -19.33
N ASP A 384 5.76 4.11 -19.11
CA ASP A 384 6.16 3.09 -20.08
C ASP A 384 5.01 2.22 -20.56
N GLN A 385 4.00 1.96 -19.72
CA GLN A 385 2.78 1.24 -20.12
C GLN A 385 1.93 2.03 -21.14
N SER A 386 2.06 3.36 -21.17
CA SER A 386 1.42 4.25 -22.15
C SER A 386 2.33 4.62 -23.34
N GLY A 387 3.51 4.00 -23.48
CA GLY A 387 4.50 4.33 -24.51
C GLY A 387 5.32 5.59 -24.21
N GLY A 388 5.30 6.08 -22.97
CA GLY A 388 6.15 7.17 -22.51
C GLY A 388 7.63 6.78 -22.47
N VAL A 389 8.51 7.73 -22.75
CA VAL A 389 9.97 7.52 -22.79
C VAL A 389 10.75 8.53 -21.93
N ALA A 390 10.06 9.55 -21.40
CA ALA A 390 10.64 10.57 -20.53
C ALA A 390 9.94 10.57 -19.17
N ALA A 391 10.70 10.88 -18.11
CA ALA A 391 10.16 11.00 -16.77
C ALA A 391 9.35 12.28 -16.63
N ALA A 392 8.14 12.17 -16.09
CA ALA A 392 7.31 13.31 -15.73
C ALA A 392 7.12 13.38 -14.22
N ARG A 393 7.14 14.60 -13.68
CA ARG A 393 6.76 14.91 -12.29
C ARG A 393 5.43 15.67 -12.27
N PRO A 394 4.68 15.69 -11.16
CA PRO A 394 3.33 16.28 -11.11
C PRO A 394 3.33 17.83 -11.04
N HIS A 395 4.14 18.48 -11.86
CA HIS A 395 4.05 19.91 -12.12
C HIS A 395 2.83 20.21 -13.00
N ILE A 396 2.24 21.40 -12.84
CA ILE A 396 1.01 21.79 -13.53
C ILE A 396 1.04 21.54 -15.05
N ASN A 397 2.14 21.87 -15.73
CA ASN A 397 2.27 21.65 -17.18
C ASN A 397 2.18 20.16 -17.53
N ASN A 398 2.86 19.29 -16.79
CA ASN A 398 2.85 17.85 -17.08
C ASN A 398 1.46 17.23 -16.80
N VAL A 399 0.71 17.78 -15.84
CA VAL A 399 -0.64 17.32 -15.48
C VAL A 399 -1.69 17.80 -16.48
N LEU A 400 -1.56 19.01 -17.01
CA LEU A 400 -2.49 19.55 -18.01
C LEU A 400 -2.25 18.96 -19.39
N ASP A 401 -0.99 18.88 -19.83
CA ASP A 401 -0.64 18.41 -21.17
C ASP A 401 -0.75 16.88 -21.27
N ASN A 402 -0.47 16.17 -20.17
CA ASN A 402 -0.70 14.74 -19.87
C ASN A 402 -0.70 13.72 -21.04
N GLY A 403 0.10 13.97 -22.08
CA GLY A 403 0.45 13.00 -23.12
C GLY A 403 1.28 11.84 -22.56
N PRO A 404 1.80 10.93 -23.41
CA PRO A 404 2.59 9.77 -22.94
C PRO A 404 3.82 10.15 -22.09
N ASN A 405 4.36 11.36 -22.26
CA ASN A 405 5.46 11.91 -21.46
C ASN A 405 4.99 12.94 -20.40
N GLY A 406 3.68 13.08 -20.20
CA GLY A 406 3.09 13.91 -19.16
C GLY A 406 2.77 13.08 -17.91
N TYR A 407 2.28 13.74 -16.86
CA TYR A 407 1.99 13.08 -15.58
C TYR A 407 0.57 12.53 -15.53
N ARG A 408 0.42 11.22 -15.35
CA ARG A 408 -0.85 10.48 -15.44
C ARG A 408 -1.22 9.69 -14.18
N ILE A 409 -0.59 9.94 -13.04
CA ILE A 409 -1.01 9.34 -11.77
C ILE A 409 -2.02 10.25 -11.07
N GLY A 410 -3.25 9.77 -10.95
CA GLY A 410 -4.38 10.48 -10.36
C GLY A 410 -5.70 9.88 -10.86
N ALA A 411 -6.82 10.49 -10.50
CA ALA A 411 -8.13 10.05 -10.98
C ALA A 411 -9.14 11.22 -11.00
N PRO A 412 -10.27 11.05 -11.72
CA PRO A 412 -11.43 11.93 -11.60
C PRO A 412 -12.05 11.79 -10.20
N ALA A 413 -11.89 12.81 -9.37
CA ALA A 413 -12.50 12.87 -8.06
C ALA A 413 -13.98 13.28 -8.19
N VAL A 414 -14.83 12.68 -7.36
CA VAL A 414 -16.29 12.85 -7.39
C VAL A 414 -16.82 13.13 -6.00
N ILE A 415 -18.04 13.63 -5.93
CA ILE A 415 -18.85 13.61 -4.71
C ILE A 415 -20.02 12.69 -5.00
N ALA A 416 -20.03 11.52 -4.36
CA ALA A 416 -21.06 10.51 -4.47
C ALA A 416 -22.25 10.86 -3.56
N HIS A 417 -23.46 10.68 -4.05
CA HIS A 417 -24.69 10.95 -3.29
C HIS A 417 -25.84 10.04 -3.76
N ILE A 418 -26.76 9.73 -2.84
CA ILE A 418 -27.96 8.93 -3.15
C ILE A 418 -29.09 9.89 -3.55
N GLY A 419 -29.58 9.73 -4.78
CA GLY A 419 -30.45 10.70 -5.44
C GLY A 419 -29.66 11.84 -6.10
N ASP A 420 -30.28 12.48 -7.10
CA ASP A 420 -29.66 13.49 -7.94
C ASP A 420 -30.00 14.91 -7.45
N PRO A 421 -29.01 15.76 -7.11
CA PRO A 421 -29.27 17.15 -6.72
C PRO A 421 -29.91 17.96 -7.87
N LEU A 422 -29.67 17.63 -9.13
CA LEU A 422 -30.28 18.32 -10.28
C LEU A 422 -31.78 17.98 -10.44
N ALA A 423 -32.30 16.99 -9.72
CA ALA A 423 -33.74 16.69 -9.71
C ALA A 423 -34.57 17.68 -8.88
N GLU A 424 -33.93 18.56 -8.12
CA GLU A 424 -34.58 19.67 -7.41
C GLU A 424 -35.28 20.63 -8.38
N PRO A 425 -36.32 21.36 -7.94
CA PRO A 425 -37.01 22.31 -8.79
C PRO A 425 -36.15 23.53 -9.10
N ALA A 426 -36.53 24.25 -10.16
CA ALA A 426 -36.02 25.58 -10.46
C ALA A 426 -36.24 26.55 -9.27
N PRO A 427 -35.39 27.58 -9.08
CA PRO A 427 -34.37 28.06 -10.04
C PRO A 427 -33.03 27.32 -10.00
N PHE A 428 -32.75 26.51 -8.98
CA PHE A 428 -31.40 25.94 -8.77
C PHE A 428 -31.21 24.57 -9.41
N GLY A 429 -32.22 23.71 -9.35
CA GLY A 429 -32.21 22.39 -10.01
C GLY A 429 -32.82 22.43 -11.42
N ASP A 430 -32.69 21.32 -12.14
CA ASP A 430 -33.15 21.15 -13.53
C ASP A 430 -34.51 20.43 -13.62
N ALA A 431 -35.05 19.95 -12.49
CA ALA A 431 -36.26 19.10 -12.45
C ALA A 431 -36.19 17.94 -13.46
N ASN A 432 -35.01 17.30 -13.57
CA ASN A 432 -34.68 16.34 -14.62
C ASN A 432 -35.43 14.99 -14.55
N GLY A 433 -36.28 14.79 -13.55
CA GLY A 433 -37.10 13.58 -13.38
C GLY A 433 -36.40 12.42 -12.65
N ASN A 434 -35.13 12.57 -12.28
CA ASN A 434 -34.42 11.58 -11.47
C ASN A 434 -34.93 11.57 -10.01
N PRO A 435 -34.67 10.51 -9.25
CA PRO A 435 -34.91 10.48 -7.81
C PRO A 435 -34.15 11.60 -7.10
N ARG A 436 -34.82 12.36 -6.24
CA ARG A 436 -34.20 13.47 -5.48
C ARG A 436 -33.38 12.95 -4.30
N MET A 437 -32.35 13.70 -3.93
CA MET A 437 -31.74 13.54 -2.61
C MET A 437 -32.80 13.77 -1.54
N ALA A 438 -32.82 12.92 -0.51
CA ALA A 438 -33.86 13.04 0.52
C ALA A 438 -33.59 14.16 1.54
N ASN A 439 -32.36 14.67 1.64
CA ASN A 439 -32.06 15.94 2.30
C ASN A 439 -31.95 17.04 1.24
N GLN A 440 -33.02 17.82 1.07
CA GLN A 440 -33.07 18.91 0.08
C GLN A 440 -31.98 19.97 0.35
N GLN A 441 -31.59 20.17 1.61
CA GLN A 441 -30.61 21.20 1.96
C GLN A 441 -29.19 20.74 1.61
N ALA A 442 -28.90 19.44 1.73
CA ALA A 442 -27.68 18.86 1.16
C ALA A 442 -27.68 18.94 -0.38
N ALA A 443 -28.83 18.77 -1.04
CA ALA A 443 -28.95 18.99 -2.50
C ALA A 443 -28.61 20.43 -2.88
N ASN A 444 -29.11 21.43 -2.14
CA ASN A 444 -28.78 22.84 -2.36
C ASN A 444 -27.29 23.15 -2.14
N PHE A 445 -26.67 22.54 -1.12
CA PHE A 445 -25.22 22.61 -0.92
C PHE A 445 -24.45 22.07 -2.14
N MET A 446 -24.88 20.93 -2.69
CA MET A 446 -24.30 20.35 -3.91
C MET A 446 -24.55 21.22 -5.16
N LEU A 447 -25.74 21.79 -5.31
CA LEU A 447 -26.08 22.68 -6.42
C LEU A 447 -25.23 23.95 -6.41
N ASN A 448 -25.02 24.57 -5.25
CA ASN A 448 -24.15 25.74 -5.12
C ASN A 448 -22.75 25.46 -5.69
N LEU A 449 -22.21 24.28 -5.35
CA LEU A 449 -20.93 23.81 -5.87
C LEU A 449 -20.96 23.54 -7.38
N ILE A 450 -21.93 22.76 -7.85
CA ILE A 450 -22.07 22.37 -9.27
C ILE A 450 -22.20 23.60 -10.17
N ARG A 451 -23.07 24.55 -9.79
CA ARG A 451 -23.32 25.77 -10.59
C ARG A 451 -22.11 26.68 -10.61
N SER A 452 -21.40 26.83 -9.50
CA SER A 452 -20.15 27.58 -9.45
C SER A 452 -19.07 26.97 -10.34
N ILE A 453 -18.91 25.64 -10.32
CA ILE A 453 -17.96 24.94 -11.21
C ILE A 453 -18.34 25.13 -12.68
N GLN A 454 -19.63 25.03 -13.02
CA GLN A 454 -20.12 25.23 -14.39
C GLN A 454 -19.83 26.66 -14.88
N ALA A 455 -20.07 27.66 -14.04
CA ALA A 455 -19.78 29.07 -14.35
C ALA A 455 -18.29 29.32 -14.56
N PHE A 456 -17.43 28.80 -13.67
CA PHE A 456 -15.98 28.94 -13.80
C PHE A 456 -15.44 28.23 -15.04
N LYS A 457 -15.93 27.03 -15.36
CA LYS A 457 -15.55 26.30 -16.58
C LYS A 457 -15.94 27.04 -17.86
N ALA A 458 -17.03 27.82 -17.82
CA ALA A 458 -17.52 28.53 -18.99
C ALA A 458 -16.74 29.82 -19.24
N ILE A 459 -16.53 30.65 -18.22
CA ILE A 459 -15.86 31.95 -18.32
C ILE A 459 -15.00 32.17 -17.06
N PRO A 460 -13.77 31.61 -16.99
CA PRO A 460 -13.01 31.63 -15.75
C PRO A 460 -12.54 33.04 -15.33
N THR A 461 -12.56 34.02 -16.24
CA THR A 461 -12.23 35.43 -15.96
C THR A 461 -13.41 36.27 -15.46
N ASP A 462 -14.62 35.71 -15.37
CA ASP A 462 -15.80 36.46 -14.90
C ASP A 462 -15.61 36.90 -13.44
N VAL A 463 -15.99 38.14 -13.12
CA VAL A 463 -15.88 38.70 -11.77
C VAL A 463 -16.79 37.98 -10.79
N GLU A 464 -17.92 37.44 -11.25
CA GLU A 464 -18.87 36.69 -10.41
C GLU A 464 -18.25 35.40 -9.85
N ASN A 465 -17.18 34.89 -10.48
CA ASN A 465 -16.46 33.71 -10.01
C ASN A 465 -15.47 33.99 -8.88
N VAL A 466 -15.16 35.25 -8.58
CA VAL A 466 -14.17 35.60 -7.55
C VAL A 466 -14.65 35.15 -6.17
N GLY A 467 -13.85 34.33 -5.51
CA GLY A 467 -14.16 33.73 -4.21
C GLY A 467 -15.19 32.60 -4.29
N SER A 468 -15.57 32.14 -5.49
CA SER A 468 -16.53 31.06 -5.69
C SER A 468 -15.90 29.68 -5.42
N PRO A 469 -16.72 28.66 -5.10
CA PRO A 469 -16.25 27.28 -4.99
C PRO A 469 -15.44 26.79 -6.20
N GLY A 470 -15.89 27.12 -7.42
CA GLY A 470 -15.29 26.71 -8.69
C GLY A 470 -13.89 27.29 -8.92
N GLU A 471 -13.68 28.58 -8.60
CA GLU A 471 -12.36 29.20 -8.67
C GLU A 471 -11.38 28.54 -7.68
N TYR A 472 -11.83 28.32 -6.43
CA TYR A 472 -11.00 27.67 -5.41
C TYR A 472 -10.54 26.28 -5.86
N MET A 473 -11.45 25.47 -6.41
CA MET A 473 -11.14 24.16 -6.95
C MET A 473 -10.06 24.19 -8.05
N ALA A 474 -10.16 25.13 -8.99
CA ALA A 474 -9.17 25.29 -10.06
C ALA A 474 -7.79 25.77 -9.56
N SER A 475 -7.73 26.40 -8.38
CA SER A 475 -6.45 26.80 -7.76
C SER A 475 -5.74 25.67 -7.02
N GLN A 476 -6.48 24.74 -6.43
CA GLN A 476 -5.91 23.65 -5.61
C GLN A 476 -5.75 22.33 -6.38
N TYR A 477 -6.67 22.08 -7.32
CA TYR A 477 -6.76 20.87 -8.13
C TYR A 477 -6.92 21.26 -9.60
N ILE A 478 -7.36 20.31 -10.45
CA ILE A 478 -7.50 20.52 -11.89
C ILE A 478 -8.94 20.25 -12.31
N LEU A 479 -9.62 21.21 -12.92
CA LEU A 479 -10.92 20.93 -13.51
C LEU A 479 -10.72 20.09 -14.79
N ASN A 480 -11.46 18.99 -14.96
CA ASN A 480 -11.21 18.00 -16.03
C ASN A 480 -11.27 18.58 -17.45
N THR A 481 -11.96 19.69 -17.67
CA THR A 481 -12.02 20.38 -18.97
C THR A 481 -10.75 21.17 -19.29
N ALA A 482 -9.80 21.28 -18.34
CA ALA A 482 -8.52 21.95 -18.55
C ALA A 482 -7.43 21.02 -19.11
N THR A 483 -7.60 19.70 -19.07
CA THR A 483 -6.54 18.75 -19.47
C THR A 483 -6.65 18.35 -20.93
N ASP A 484 -5.52 18.08 -21.59
CA ASP A 484 -5.47 17.65 -23.00
C ASP A 484 -6.01 16.23 -23.18
N PHE A 485 -5.74 15.36 -22.21
CA PHE A 485 -6.25 14.00 -22.12
C PHE A 485 -7.05 13.81 -20.84
N VAL A 486 -7.99 12.88 -20.86
CA VAL A 486 -8.75 12.43 -19.69
C VAL A 486 -8.65 10.91 -19.58
N GLN A 487 -8.64 10.42 -18.35
CA GLN A 487 -8.70 9.00 -18.08
C GLN A 487 -10.09 8.46 -18.47
N ASN A 488 -10.13 7.31 -19.13
CA ASN A 488 -11.38 6.65 -19.46
C ASN A 488 -12.06 6.15 -18.18
N GLY A 489 -13.34 6.48 -18.00
CA GLY A 489 -14.12 6.12 -16.81
C GLY A 489 -14.35 4.62 -16.67
N ASP A 490 -14.38 3.88 -17.77
CA ASP A 490 -14.58 2.43 -17.79
C ASP A 490 -13.24 1.67 -17.76
N ASN A 491 -12.16 2.29 -18.23
CA ASN A 491 -10.82 1.71 -18.18
C ASN A 491 -9.79 2.74 -17.69
N PRO A 492 -9.40 2.70 -16.41
CA PRO A 492 -8.44 3.65 -15.85
C PRO A 492 -7.04 3.57 -16.48
N CYS A 493 -6.71 2.49 -17.19
CA CYS A 493 -5.46 2.38 -17.92
C CYS A 493 -5.39 3.24 -19.17
N ASP A 494 -6.55 3.58 -19.74
CA ASP A 494 -6.63 4.27 -21.02
C ASP A 494 -6.80 5.77 -20.84
N TRP A 495 -5.95 6.53 -21.52
CA TRP A 495 -6.02 7.99 -21.58
C TRP A 495 -6.43 8.42 -22.98
N ILE A 496 -7.57 9.08 -23.09
CA ILE A 496 -8.16 9.50 -24.36
C ILE A 496 -8.07 11.03 -24.52
N PRO A 497 -7.94 11.56 -25.75
CA PRO A 497 -8.01 13.00 -25.98
C PRO A 497 -9.29 13.59 -25.39
N ASN A 498 -9.18 14.73 -24.70
CA ASN A 498 -10.32 15.35 -24.04
C ASN A 498 -11.24 16.05 -25.07
N PRO A 499 -12.45 15.53 -25.31
CA PRO A 499 -13.37 16.16 -26.27
C PRO A 499 -13.92 17.50 -25.77
N ASN A 500 -13.78 17.79 -24.47
CA ASN A 500 -14.32 18.97 -23.80
C ASN A 500 -13.22 19.93 -23.34
N LEU A 501 -12.03 19.89 -23.96
CA LEU A 501 -10.93 20.80 -23.64
C LEU A 501 -11.37 22.26 -23.80
N ASN A 502 -11.25 23.03 -22.73
CA ASN A 502 -11.37 24.49 -22.72
C ASN A 502 -9.95 25.09 -22.57
N GLN A 503 -9.44 25.65 -23.66
CA GLN A 503 -8.10 26.25 -23.72
C GLN A 503 -7.95 27.45 -22.76
N GLU A 504 -8.96 28.29 -22.65
CA GLU A 504 -8.93 29.46 -21.77
C GLU A 504 -8.84 29.04 -20.30
N LEU A 505 -9.62 28.03 -19.93
CA LEU A 505 -9.55 27.43 -18.59
C LEU A 505 -8.17 26.83 -18.34
N GLN A 506 -7.62 26.08 -19.30
CA GLN A 506 -6.28 25.49 -19.18
C GLN A 506 -5.21 26.55 -18.90
N ASP A 507 -5.22 27.66 -19.65
CA ASP A 507 -4.26 28.75 -19.48
C ASP A 507 -4.40 29.45 -18.12
N ILE A 508 -5.63 29.65 -17.66
CA ILE A 508 -5.90 30.21 -16.33
C ILE A 508 -5.45 29.25 -15.23
N THR A 509 -5.78 27.96 -15.33
CA THR A 509 -5.34 26.93 -14.37
C THR A 509 -3.81 26.88 -14.27
N ARG A 510 -3.05 27.00 -15.37
CA ARG A 510 -1.58 27.13 -15.33
C ARG A 510 -1.11 28.29 -14.46
N SER A 511 -1.83 29.40 -14.47
CA SER A 511 -1.46 30.63 -13.76
C SER A 511 -1.81 30.60 -12.27
N ILE A 512 -2.94 30.00 -11.89
CA ILE A 512 -3.47 30.06 -10.51
C ILE A 512 -3.18 28.80 -9.68
N SER A 513 -2.83 27.67 -10.31
CA SER A 513 -2.67 26.41 -9.60
C SER A 513 -1.48 26.43 -8.65
N VAL A 514 -1.67 25.90 -7.43
CA VAL A 514 -0.59 25.65 -6.47
C VAL A 514 0.46 24.67 -7.00
N LEU A 515 0.12 23.87 -8.01
CA LEU A 515 1.03 22.94 -8.68
C LEU A 515 2.02 23.65 -9.63
N ASN A 516 1.83 24.95 -9.88
CA ASN A 516 2.83 25.81 -10.52
C ASN A 516 3.96 26.15 -9.53
N ASN A 517 4.67 25.11 -9.10
CA ASN A 517 5.74 25.19 -8.12
C ASN A 517 7.01 24.55 -8.69
N SER A 518 8.12 25.28 -8.67
CA SER A 518 9.39 24.83 -9.25
C SER A 518 9.95 23.56 -8.60
N ARG A 519 9.57 23.25 -7.35
CA ARG A 519 9.93 22.00 -6.65
C ARG A 519 9.31 20.76 -7.31
N LEU A 520 8.20 20.93 -8.03
CA LEU A 520 7.56 19.85 -8.78
C LEU A 520 8.19 19.64 -10.15
N LEU A 521 8.99 20.58 -10.67
CA LEU A 521 9.68 20.41 -11.97
C LEU A 521 10.92 19.52 -11.88
N ASN A 522 11.69 19.61 -10.80
CA ASN A 522 13.01 18.99 -10.72
C ASN A 522 13.21 18.23 -9.41
N PHE A 523 13.91 17.09 -9.49
CA PHE A 523 14.42 16.40 -8.31
C PHE A 523 15.62 17.16 -7.75
N THR A 524 15.69 17.35 -6.43
CA THR A 524 16.81 18.09 -5.82
C THR A 524 18.00 17.18 -5.59
N ALA A 525 18.88 17.09 -6.58
CA ALA A 525 20.08 16.26 -6.49
C ALA A 525 20.99 16.62 -5.30
N ALA A 526 20.93 17.83 -4.74
CA ALA A 526 21.75 18.24 -3.60
C ALA A 526 21.17 17.83 -2.22
N THR A 527 19.90 17.44 -2.12
CA THR A 527 19.29 17.14 -0.81
C THR A 527 19.71 15.78 -0.28
N THR A 528 20.08 15.72 0.99
CA THR A 528 20.52 14.52 1.71
C THR A 528 19.43 13.89 2.58
N GLY A 529 18.30 14.59 2.70
CA GLY A 529 17.17 14.19 3.54
C GLY A 529 17.36 14.62 5.00
N LEU A 530 16.40 14.22 5.83
CA LEU A 530 16.41 14.54 7.26
C LEU A 530 16.82 13.31 8.07
N VAL A 531 17.43 13.55 9.23
CA VAL A 531 17.66 12.53 10.25
C VAL A 531 16.29 11.96 10.65
N PRO A 532 16.04 10.65 10.49
CA PRO A 532 14.79 10.03 10.86
C PRO A 532 14.41 10.25 12.33
N THR A 533 13.15 10.05 12.68
CA THR A 533 12.71 10.01 14.07
C THR A 533 12.46 8.56 14.49
N ARG A 534 13.03 8.14 15.63
CA ARG A 534 12.70 6.84 16.26
C ARG A 534 11.68 7.00 17.38
N THR A 535 10.92 5.94 17.60
CA THR A 535 10.02 5.75 18.72
C THR A 535 10.78 5.83 20.03
N ASN A 536 10.09 6.30 21.06
CA ASN A 536 10.65 6.33 22.39
C ASN A 536 10.59 4.93 23.06
N LEU A 537 11.72 4.32 23.41
CA LEU A 537 11.85 3.06 24.15
C LEU A 537 11.65 3.23 25.66
N SER A 538 11.08 2.23 26.32
CA SER A 538 11.02 2.25 27.79
C SER A 538 12.37 1.84 28.39
N LEU A 539 12.91 2.67 29.30
CA LEU A 539 14.14 2.34 30.01
C LEU A 539 14.00 1.01 30.75
N PRO A 540 15.04 0.15 30.79
CA PRO A 540 16.44 0.41 30.40
C PRO A 540 16.79 0.14 28.94
N ALA A 541 15.82 -0.12 28.05
CA ALA A 541 16.10 -0.47 26.66
C ALA A 541 16.82 0.68 25.91
N VAL A 542 17.80 0.31 25.09
CA VAL A 542 18.57 1.20 24.19
C VAL A 542 18.54 0.59 22.80
N TYR A 543 18.63 1.43 21.77
CA TYR A 543 18.95 1.00 20.42
C TYR A 543 20.43 0.55 20.31
N THR A 544 20.83 -0.05 19.18
CA THR A 544 22.20 -0.53 18.95
C THR A 544 23.27 0.57 19.02
N ASP A 545 22.91 1.83 18.79
CA ASP A 545 23.78 2.99 19.01
C ASP A 545 23.91 3.42 20.48
N GLY A 546 23.26 2.70 21.41
CA GLY A 546 23.29 2.95 22.84
C GLY A 546 22.32 4.05 23.32
N VAL A 547 21.43 4.55 22.45
CA VAL A 547 20.48 5.62 22.79
C VAL A 547 19.14 5.05 23.21
N SER A 548 18.58 5.55 24.32
CA SER A 548 17.32 5.06 24.91
C SER A 548 16.15 6.03 24.90
N ASN A 549 16.30 7.26 24.37
CA ASN A 549 15.24 8.28 24.04
C ASN A 549 15.71 9.72 24.20
N GLN A 550 16.55 10.20 23.30
CA GLN A 550 17.13 11.54 23.44
C GLN A 550 17.03 12.37 22.18
N GLY A 551 16.08 12.05 21.30
CA GLY A 551 15.85 12.83 20.07
C GLY A 551 17.02 12.77 19.08
N ARG A 552 17.84 11.70 19.11
CA ARG A 552 19.11 11.65 18.39
C ARG A 552 19.58 10.25 18.02
N TYR A 553 20.52 10.21 17.08
CA TYR A 553 21.42 9.09 16.77
C TYR A 553 22.86 9.43 17.18
N VAL A 554 23.72 8.42 17.18
CA VAL A 554 25.18 8.56 17.36
C VAL A 554 25.90 8.21 16.05
N ASN A 555 26.78 9.11 15.60
CA ASN A 555 27.72 8.85 14.51
C ASN A 555 28.87 7.97 14.99
N GLN A 556 29.62 7.37 14.06
CA GLN A 556 30.76 6.51 14.43
C GLN A 556 31.95 7.23 15.06
N ASP A 557 32.00 8.56 15.00
CA ASP A 557 32.97 9.35 15.77
C ASP A 557 32.48 9.74 17.18
N GLY A 558 31.28 9.29 17.56
CA GLY A 558 30.64 9.59 18.85
C GLY A 558 29.84 10.90 18.88
N SER A 559 29.81 11.67 17.78
CA SER A 559 28.99 12.88 17.69
C SER A 559 27.49 12.55 17.58
N PHE A 560 26.63 13.50 17.98
CA PHE A 560 25.18 13.32 17.94
C PHE A 560 24.54 13.90 16.68
N LEU A 561 23.56 13.19 16.12
CA LEU A 561 22.67 13.66 15.06
C LEU A 561 21.26 13.80 15.60
N ASN A 562 20.73 15.02 15.68
CA ASN A 562 19.38 15.27 16.19
C ASN A 562 18.31 14.98 15.13
N TYR A 563 17.17 14.43 15.55
CA TYR A 563 16.04 14.14 14.66
C TYR A 563 15.57 15.38 13.88
N GLY A 564 15.16 15.18 12.63
CA GLY A 564 14.63 16.22 11.75
C GLY A 564 15.66 17.24 11.24
N THR A 565 16.95 17.10 11.62
CA THR A 565 18.01 17.92 11.05
C THR A 565 18.49 17.38 9.70
N VAL A 566 19.10 18.22 8.87
CA VAL A 566 19.59 17.80 7.54
C VAL A 566 20.77 16.84 7.69
N LEU A 567 20.74 15.72 6.97
CA LEU A 567 21.82 14.74 6.94
C LEU A 567 23.05 15.29 6.20
N ASN A 568 24.24 14.76 6.50
CA ASN A 568 25.39 14.98 5.62
C ASN A 568 25.32 14.08 4.37
N ALA A 569 26.22 14.30 3.40
CA ALA A 569 26.24 13.52 2.16
C ALA A 569 26.53 12.03 2.38
N ARG A 570 27.35 11.68 3.38
CA ARG A 570 27.70 10.30 3.69
C ARG A 570 26.52 9.44 4.12
N ASN A 571 25.51 10.03 4.76
CA ASN A 571 24.29 9.33 5.17
C ASN A 571 23.20 9.35 4.06
N ARG A 572 23.50 9.87 2.87
CA ARG A 572 22.48 10.18 1.84
C ARG A 572 21.78 8.94 1.28
N VAL A 573 22.50 7.87 0.99
CA VAL A 573 21.94 6.64 0.39
C VAL A 573 21.98 5.56 1.46
N SER A 574 20.84 4.92 1.71
CA SER A 574 20.79 3.76 2.60
C SER A 574 21.47 2.58 1.92
N GLY A 575 22.30 1.85 2.65
CA GLY A 575 23.08 0.74 2.13
C GLY A 575 24.42 1.09 1.48
N ASP A 576 24.74 2.38 1.30
CA ASP A 576 26.06 2.85 0.84
C ASP A 576 27.06 2.78 2.01
N PHE A 577 27.61 1.60 2.28
CA PHE A 577 28.55 1.38 3.39
C PHE A 577 29.99 1.73 3.01
N ASN A 578 30.36 1.67 1.74
CA ASN A 578 31.72 2.00 1.29
C ASN A 578 31.94 3.51 1.07
N GLY A 579 30.87 4.30 0.90
CA GLY A 579 30.90 5.76 0.78
C GLY A 579 31.14 6.29 -0.63
N ASP A 580 30.86 5.51 -1.67
CA ASP A 580 30.99 5.92 -3.06
C ASP A 580 29.74 6.63 -3.61
N GLY A 581 28.68 6.74 -2.81
CA GLY A 581 27.42 7.40 -3.16
C GLY A 581 26.41 6.50 -3.86
N VAL A 582 26.68 5.20 -3.98
CA VAL A 582 25.74 4.19 -4.50
C VAL A 582 25.53 3.06 -3.49
N ARG A 583 24.38 2.39 -3.57
CA ARG A 583 24.11 1.09 -2.96
C ARG A 583 24.32 0.02 -4.02
N SER A 584 25.28 -0.86 -3.83
CA SER A 584 25.68 -1.92 -4.75
C SER A 584 26.27 -3.13 -4.02
N ASP A 585 26.58 -4.21 -4.75
CA ASP A 585 27.25 -5.40 -4.20
C ASP A 585 28.62 -5.08 -3.55
N ALA A 586 29.30 -4.03 -4.02
CA ALA A 586 30.58 -3.54 -3.49
C ALA A 586 30.51 -3.03 -2.04
N ASP A 587 29.31 -2.75 -1.51
CA ASP A 587 29.11 -2.30 -0.14
C ASP A 587 29.19 -3.43 0.90
N THR A 588 29.02 -4.69 0.46
CA THR A 588 28.83 -5.84 1.37
C THR A 588 29.98 -6.01 2.35
N GLN A 589 31.22 -5.78 1.91
CA GLN A 589 32.38 -5.90 2.78
C GLN A 589 32.36 -4.89 3.94
N ASP A 590 32.00 -3.63 3.65
CA ASP A 590 31.93 -2.57 4.66
C ASP A 590 30.68 -2.69 5.52
N LEU A 591 29.57 -3.19 4.98
CA LEU A 591 28.37 -3.54 5.74
C LEU A 591 28.67 -4.58 6.82
N VAL A 592 29.35 -5.68 6.47
CA VAL A 592 29.71 -6.72 7.43
C VAL A 592 30.77 -6.21 8.42
N ASN A 593 31.71 -5.36 8.00
CA ASN A 593 32.67 -4.73 8.90
C ASN A 593 31.99 -3.78 9.91
N ALA A 594 30.98 -3.02 9.48
CA ALA A 594 30.16 -2.19 10.34
C ALA A 594 29.41 -3.04 11.38
N TRP A 595 28.85 -4.19 10.96
CA TRP A 595 28.20 -5.12 11.89
C TRP A 595 29.19 -5.71 12.89
N LYS A 596 30.37 -6.16 12.44
CA LYS A 596 31.45 -6.67 13.32
C LYS A 596 31.89 -5.60 14.32
N PHE A 597 32.01 -4.35 13.90
CA PHE A 597 32.33 -3.24 14.79
C PHE A 597 31.25 -3.03 15.86
N ARG A 598 29.98 -3.00 15.46
CA ARG A 598 28.85 -2.83 16.38
C ARG A 598 28.77 -3.94 17.42
N ASN A 599 29.16 -5.15 17.06
CA ASN A 599 29.20 -6.33 17.93
C ASN A 599 30.55 -6.55 18.63
N GLY A 600 31.47 -5.57 18.57
CA GLY A 600 32.76 -5.63 19.27
C GLY A 600 33.77 -6.65 18.73
N MET A 601 33.49 -7.25 17.57
CA MET A 601 34.38 -8.19 16.88
C MET A 601 35.47 -7.48 16.08
N LEU A 602 35.24 -6.22 15.72
CA LEU A 602 36.21 -5.35 15.09
C LEU A 602 36.50 -4.16 16.01
N ALA A 603 37.77 -3.88 16.29
CA ALA A 603 38.14 -2.77 17.16
C ALA A 603 37.80 -1.40 16.57
N MET A 604 37.76 -1.28 15.23
CA MET A 604 37.47 -0.02 14.55
C MET A 604 37.05 -0.23 13.11
N TRP A 605 35.90 0.34 12.72
CA TRP A 605 35.52 0.56 11.33
C TRP A 605 35.66 2.06 11.03
N ARG A 606 36.45 2.42 10.01
CA ARG A 606 36.79 3.82 9.68
C ARG A 606 36.12 4.25 8.38
N PRO A 607 34.87 4.73 8.42
CA PRO A 607 34.26 5.35 7.26
C PRO A 607 35.04 6.61 6.87
N THR A 608 35.04 6.94 5.58
CA THR A 608 35.74 8.10 5.00
C THR A 608 35.23 9.44 5.52
N GLU A 609 33.97 9.49 5.97
CA GLU A 609 33.29 10.65 6.54
C GLU A 609 32.36 10.23 7.70
N GLN A 610 31.78 11.21 8.41
CA GLN A 610 30.85 10.96 9.52
C GLN A 610 29.58 10.23 9.04
N VAL A 611 29.31 9.06 9.60
CA VAL A 611 28.14 8.22 9.26
C VAL A 611 27.51 7.67 10.54
N SER A 612 26.21 7.41 10.48
CA SER A 612 25.49 6.63 11.50
C SER A 612 25.06 5.30 10.87
N ILE A 613 25.49 4.18 11.47
CA ILE A 613 25.19 2.84 10.96
C ILE A 613 23.68 2.59 10.99
N GLU A 614 23.01 3.03 12.05
CA GLU A 614 21.57 2.92 12.25
C GLU A 614 20.76 3.76 11.26
N ILE A 615 21.36 4.74 10.58
CA ILE A 615 20.64 5.52 9.56
C ILE A 615 20.82 4.90 8.18
N ILE A 616 22.02 4.40 7.85
CA ILE A 616 22.26 3.81 6.53
C ILE A 616 21.88 2.33 6.47
N GLY A 617 21.84 1.62 7.59
CA GLY A 617 21.70 0.18 7.68
C GLY A 617 20.42 -0.35 8.33
N ASP A 618 19.57 0.48 8.95
CA ASP A 618 18.26 0.04 9.46
C ASP A 618 17.29 -0.13 8.28
N PHE A 619 17.25 -1.34 7.72
CA PHE A 619 16.49 -1.63 6.50
C PHE A 619 15.06 -2.09 6.82
N ASN A 620 14.86 -2.73 7.97
CA ASN A 620 13.55 -3.21 8.40
C ASN A 620 12.75 -2.15 9.21
N GLY A 621 13.38 -1.02 9.53
CA GLY A 621 12.78 0.12 10.21
C GLY A 621 12.55 -0.09 11.70
N ASP A 622 13.21 -1.06 12.33
CA ASP A 622 13.07 -1.35 13.76
C ASP A 622 13.89 -0.41 14.67
N GLY A 623 14.67 0.49 14.07
CA GLY A 623 15.48 1.50 14.75
C GLY A 623 16.90 1.04 15.11
N ASN A 624 17.26 -0.22 14.79
CA ASN A 624 18.56 -0.84 15.06
C ASN A 624 19.27 -1.26 13.78
N PHE A 625 20.55 -1.59 13.93
CA PHE A 625 21.29 -2.34 12.92
C PHE A 625 21.78 -3.66 13.51
N THR A 626 21.22 -4.76 13.04
CA THR A 626 21.41 -6.12 13.58
C THR A 626 21.71 -7.12 12.46
N ALA A 627 21.80 -8.42 12.81
CA ALA A 627 21.92 -9.48 11.80
C ALA A 627 20.68 -9.57 10.89
N ALA A 628 19.51 -9.13 11.35
CA ALA A 628 18.30 -9.08 10.53
C ALA A 628 18.45 -8.11 9.35
N ASP A 629 19.11 -6.97 9.55
CA ASP A 629 19.41 -6.02 8.47
C ASP A 629 20.43 -6.58 7.48
N VAL A 630 21.44 -7.31 7.97
CA VAL A 630 22.40 -8.01 7.10
C VAL A 630 21.70 -9.10 6.27
N ARG A 631 20.71 -9.80 6.83
CA ARG A 631 19.86 -10.74 6.07
C ARG A 631 19.00 -10.00 5.04
N TYR A 632 18.35 -8.90 5.43
CA TYR A 632 17.57 -8.06 4.52
C TYR A 632 18.43 -7.60 3.33
N TRP A 633 19.68 -7.20 3.59
CA TRP A 633 20.64 -6.85 2.54
C TRP A 633 20.86 -8.00 1.56
N ALA A 634 21.26 -9.17 2.06
CA ALA A 634 21.57 -10.34 1.25
C ALA A 634 20.37 -10.85 0.44
N ASP A 635 19.18 -10.78 1.03
CA ASP A 635 17.94 -11.31 0.45
C ASP A 635 17.26 -10.35 -0.54
N GLY A 636 17.42 -9.03 -0.35
CA GLY A 636 16.55 -8.06 -1.01
C GLY A 636 17.24 -6.84 -1.62
N LEU A 637 18.46 -6.48 -1.23
CA LEU A 637 19.08 -5.21 -1.66
C LEU A 637 20.29 -5.37 -2.58
N VAL A 638 20.91 -6.55 -2.63
CA VAL A 638 22.06 -6.80 -3.50
C VAL A 638 21.60 -6.97 -4.95
N LEU A 639 21.87 -5.97 -5.78
CA LEU A 639 21.59 -6.01 -7.22
C LEU A 639 22.84 -6.38 -8.02
N THR A 640 22.65 -7.20 -9.05
CA THR A 640 23.68 -7.51 -10.06
C THR A 640 23.51 -6.65 -11.29
N GLY A 641 24.62 -6.10 -11.79
CA GLY A 641 24.61 -5.27 -13.00
C GLY A 641 23.90 -3.91 -12.85
N GLY A 642 23.62 -3.48 -11.62
CA GLY A 642 22.96 -2.21 -11.30
C GLY A 642 23.30 -1.73 -9.90
N ALA A 643 22.92 -0.49 -9.59
CA ALA A 643 23.09 0.11 -8.28
C ALA A 643 22.08 1.24 -8.05
N ALA A 644 21.77 1.56 -6.79
CA ALA A 644 20.92 2.70 -6.44
C ALA A 644 21.77 3.91 -6.02
N GLY A 645 21.46 5.12 -6.50
CA GLY A 645 22.22 6.32 -6.14
C GLY A 645 23.21 6.80 -7.20
N GLY A 646 24.13 7.69 -6.81
CA GLY A 646 25.10 8.29 -7.73
C GLY A 646 24.49 9.26 -8.75
N ALA A 647 25.33 9.70 -9.70
CA ALA A 647 24.92 10.62 -10.76
C ALA A 647 24.36 9.89 -12.00
N SER A 648 24.81 8.66 -12.26
CA SER A 648 24.41 7.85 -13.42
C SER A 648 23.19 6.98 -13.17
N ASN A 649 22.92 6.55 -11.93
CA ASN A 649 21.82 5.61 -11.63
C ASN A 649 20.61 6.38 -11.12
N VAL A 650 19.99 7.09 -12.08
CA VAL A 650 18.82 7.94 -11.84
C VAL A 650 17.57 7.09 -11.56
N ARG A 651 17.56 5.82 -11.99
CA ARG A 651 16.45 4.87 -11.89
C ARG A 651 16.92 3.44 -11.55
N PRO A 652 16.02 2.54 -11.10
CA PRO A 652 16.34 1.13 -10.89
C PRO A 652 16.93 0.47 -12.13
N THR A 653 17.98 -0.32 -11.93
CA THR A 653 18.70 -1.10 -12.95
C THR A 653 19.26 -2.37 -12.31
N GLY A 654 19.58 -3.38 -13.11
CA GLY A 654 20.04 -4.68 -12.61
C GLY A 654 18.90 -5.56 -12.11
N THR A 655 19.25 -6.72 -11.56
CA THR A 655 18.32 -7.69 -10.97
C THR A 655 18.88 -8.21 -9.65
N LEU A 656 17.99 -8.57 -8.73
CA LEU A 656 18.32 -9.26 -7.49
C LEU A 656 19.02 -10.59 -7.82
N ASP A 657 20.04 -10.93 -7.03
CA ASP A 657 20.68 -12.24 -7.04
C ASP A 657 20.93 -12.62 -5.57
N ARG A 658 19.99 -13.38 -5.01
CA ARG A 658 20.02 -13.79 -3.59
C ARG A 658 21.24 -14.68 -3.31
N ALA A 659 21.52 -15.63 -4.20
CA ALA A 659 22.66 -16.54 -4.06
C ALA A 659 23.98 -15.77 -3.94
N LYS A 660 24.18 -14.73 -4.76
CA LYS A 660 25.33 -13.84 -4.64
C LYS A 660 25.28 -12.99 -3.36
N GLY A 661 24.13 -12.44 -2.98
CA GLY A 661 23.98 -11.64 -1.78
C GLY A 661 24.45 -12.38 -0.51
N PHE A 662 23.93 -13.59 -0.29
CA PHE A 662 24.31 -14.42 0.86
C PHE A 662 25.78 -14.85 0.80
N ARG A 663 26.28 -15.23 -0.37
CA ARG A 663 27.70 -15.57 -0.56
C ARG A 663 28.63 -14.42 -0.20
N LEU A 664 28.34 -13.19 -0.66
CA LEU A 664 29.16 -12.02 -0.37
C LEU A 664 29.19 -11.70 1.14
N VAL A 665 28.07 -11.89 1.84
CA VAL A 665 28.01 -11.71 3.30
C VAL A 665 28.94 -12.69 4.01
N ASP A 666 28.87 -13.98 3.66
CA ASP A 666 29.74 -15.01 4.26
C ASP A 666 31.21 -14.82 3.92
N GLU A 667 31.54 -14.45 2.67
CA GLU A 667 32.91 -14.13 2.25
C GLU A 667 33.47 -12.95 3.07
N ALA A 668 32.68 -11.89 3.24
CA ALA A 668 33.07 -10.72 4.03
C ALA A 668 33.16 -11.03 5.54
N PHE A 669 32.35 -11.97 6.03
CA PHE A 669 32.40 -12.43 7.41
C PHE A 669 33.62 -13.34 7.65
N GLY A 670 33.95 -14.18 6.68
CA GLY A 670 34.97 -15.23 6.78
C GLY A 670 34.39 -16.58 7.23
N GLY A 671 33.14 -16.87 6.91
CA GLY A 671 32.45 -18.12 7.28
C GLY A 671 30.93 -17.94 7.35
N ASN A 672 30.25 -18.92 7.93
CA ASN A 672 28.80 -18.94 8.15
C ASN A 672 28.33 -17.77 9.05
N PHE A 673 27.88 -16.67 8.46
CA PHE A 673 27.46 -15.48 9.21
C PHE A 673 26.19 -15.74 10.03
N PHE A 674 25.22 -16.46 9.46
CA PHE A 674 23.91 -16.66 10.08
C PHE A 674 23.85 -17.88 11.01
N SER A 675 24.97 -18.61 11.17
CA SER A 675 25.06 -19.82 11.99
C SER A 675 24.08 -20.94 11.59
N THR A 676 23.77 -21.02 10.29
CA THR A 676 22.84 -22.02 9.73
C THR A 676 23.46 -23.43 9.73
N THR A 677 22.66 -24.44 10.02
CA THR A 677 23.04 -25.86 9.97
C THR A 677 22.22 -26.61 8.93
N LEU A 678 22.67 -27.79 8.51
CA LEU A 678 22.04 -28.59 7.44
C LEU A 678 21.49 -29.87 8.05
N ALA A 679 20.25 -30.24 7.74
CA ALA A 679 19.60 -31.43 8.31
C ALA A 679 20.35 -32.73 8.04
N THR A 680 20.97 -32.85 6.87
CA THR A 680 21.78 -34.02 6.45
C THR A 680 23.12 -34.13 7.21
N GLY A 681 23.52 -33.09 7.95
CA GLY A 681 24.84 -33.02 8.58
C GLY A 681 25.98 -32.70 7.61
N ALA A 682 25.68 -32.36 6.35
CA ALA A 682 26.64 -31.86 5.38
C ALA A 682 27.38 -30.60 5.89
N SER A 683 28.57 -30.36 5.34
CA SER A 683 29.37 -29.19 5.74
C SER A 683 28.84 -27.92 5.09
N TYR A 684 28.53 -26.90 5.90
CA TYR A 684 28.11 -25.59 5.41
C TYR A 684 29.11 -25.00 4.42
N LYS A 685 28.61 -24.55 3.26
CA LYS A 685 29.34 -23.79 2.24
C LYS A 685 28.87 -22.33 2.25
N THR A 686 29.76 -21.46 1.79
CA THR A 686 29.52 -20.02 1.67
C THR A 686 28.23 -19.74 0.88
N GLY A 687 27.27 -19.09 1.53
CA GLY A 687 25.99 -18.67 0.95
C GLY A 687 24.83 -19.65 1.15
N ASP A 688 25.01 -20.78 1.84
CA ASP A 688 23.97 -21.79 2.03
C ASP A 688 22.78 -21.28 2.86
N SER A 689 23.00 -20.33 3.77
CA SER A 689 21.93 -19.69 4.57
C SER A 689 20.80 -19.04 3.75
N ARG A 690 20.95 -18.90 2.42
CA ARG A 690 19.88 -18.43 1.53
C ARG A 690 18.67 -19.37 1.50
N ALA A 691 18.89 -20.65 1.79
CA ALA A 691 17.87 -21.70 1.79
C ALA A 691 17.18 -21.89 3.15
N ASP A 692 17.68 -21.27 4.23
CA ASP A 692 17.00 -21.20 5.53
C ASP A 692 15.98 -20.05 5.47
N VAL A 693 14.77 -20.39 5.04
CA VAL A 693 13.64 -19.51 4.70
C VAL A 693 12.36 -19.82 5.48
N SER A 694 12.26 -21.00 6.11
CA SER A 694 11.05 -21.43 6.79
C SER A 694 11.33 -22.51 7.84
N GLY A 695 10.89 -22.29 9.07
CA GLY A 695 10.87 -23.30 10.13
C GLY A 695 9.49 -23.88 10.44
N PRO A 696 9.37 -24.69 11.52
CA PRO A 696 8.13 -25.38 11.90
C PRO A 696 6.91 -24.48 12.16
N ALA A 697 7.14 -23.19 12.43
CA ALA A 697 6.07 -22.23 12.65
C ALA A 697 5.36 -21.82 11.35
N GLY A 698 6.03 -21.93 10.19
CA GLY A 698 5.49 -21.55 8.88
C GLY A 698 5.00 -20.09 8.83
N LEU A 699 5.76 -19.17 9.44
CA LEU A 699 5.41 -17.75 9.53
C LEU A 699 6.32 -16.91 8.63
N HIS A 700 5.71 -16.11 7.76
CA HIS A 700 6.41 -15.34 6.73
C HIS A 700 5.84 -13.94 6.59
N THR A 701 6.67 -13.01 6.12
CA THR A 701 6.27 -11.64 5.77
C THR A 701 6.70 -11.34 4.34
N LYS A 702 6.02 -11.98 3.38
CA LYS A 702 6.27 -11.83 1.94
C LYS A 702 6.40 -10.35 1.56
N GLY A 703 7.44 -10.04 0.80
CA GLY A 703 7.66 -8.70 0.26
C GLY A 703 8.28 -7.69 1.23
N PHE A 704 8.29 -7.98 2.55
CA PHE A 704 8.85 -7.15 3.61
C PHE A 704 10.19 -7.68 4.11
N GLN A 705 10.49 -7.56 5.41
CA GLN A 705 11.69 -8.13 5.99
C GLN A 705 11.65 -9.66 5.87
N PRO A 706 12.74 -10.33 5.46
CA PRO A 706 12.79 -11.78 5.45
C PRO A 706 12.76 -12.34 6.89
N ILE A 707 11.76 -13.16 7.20
CA ILE A 707 11.64 -13.94 8.45
C ILE A 707 11.49 -15.43 8.09
N GLY A 708 11.02 -16.26 9.01
CA GLY A 708 10.73 -17.68 8.76
C GLY A 708 11.92 -18.58 9.05
N HIS A 709 13.13 -18.12 8.75
CA HIS A 709 14.39 -18.79 9.09
C HIS A 709 14.46 -19.17 10.58
N ASP A 710 14.92 -20.39 10.85
CA ASP A 710 15.09 -20.93 12.21
C ASP A 710 16.51 -21.44 12.50
N GLY A 711 17.40 -21.32 11.52
CA GLY A 711 18.82 -21.69 11.63
C GLY A 711 19.13 -23.12 11.18
N VAL A 712 18.15 -23.85 10.64
CA VAL A 712 18.35 -25.17 10.06
C VAL A 712 17.79 -25.16 8.63
N ILE A 713 18.50 -25.76 7.69
CA ILE A 713 17.98 -26.05 6.35
C ILE A 713 17.43 -27.47 6.39
N ASP A 714 16.11 -27.61 6.27
CA ASP A 714 15.41 -28.88 6.35
C ASP A 714 14.18 -28.95 5.43
N ALA A 715 13.30 -29.92 5.68
CA ALA A 715 12.10 -30.13 4.88
C ALA A 715 11.10 -28.95 4.91
N PHE A 716 11.08 -28.14 5.98
CA PHE A 716 10.19 -26.97 6.07
C PHE A 716 10.57 -25.88 5.07
N ASP A 717 11.88 -25.74 4.78
CA ASP A 717 12.37 -24.82 3.75
C ASP A 717 11.98 -25.28 2.36
N ILE A 718 12.16 -26.58 2.07
CA ILE A 718 11.78 -27.18 0.79
C ILE A 718 10.28 -27.00 0.56
N ASP A 719 9.45 -27.27 1.57
CA ASP A 719 8.00 -27.06 1.52
C ASP A 719 7.64 -25.61 1.19
N TYR A 720 8.35 -24.65 1.76
CA TYR A 720 8.12 -23.24 1.48
C TYR A 720 8.51 -22.86 0.05
N ILE A 721 9.60 -23.41 -0.48
CA ILE A 721 10.01 -23.20 -1.87
C ILE A 721 8.96 -23.78 -2.82
N CYS A 722 8.54 -25.04 -2.62
CA CYS A 722 7.46 -25.68 -3.36
C CYS A 722 6.18 -24.82 -3.37
N ALA A 723 5.78 -24.27 -2.22
CA ALA A 723 4.57 -23.45 -2.09
C ALA A 723 4.63 -22.12 -2.85
N ASN A 724 5.81 -21.69 -3.30
CA ASN A 724 6.05 -20.39 -3.94
C ASN A 724 6.42 -20.49 -5.42
N PHE A 725 6.17 -21.64 -6.08
CA PHE A 725 6.44 -21.78 -7.51
C PHE A 725 5.74 -20.70 -8.35
N GLY A 726 6.47 -20.09 -9.29
CA GLY A 726 5.96 -19.03 -10.16
C GLY A 726 7.05 -18.23 -10.87
N ASP A 727 6.64 -17.41 -11.84
CA ASP A 727 7.53 -16.49 -12.58
C ASP A 727 7.36 -15.05 -12.07
N TRP A 728 8.40 -14.46 -11.45
CA TRP A 728 8.33 -13.11 -10.90
C TRP A 728 8.11 -12.02 -11.98
N THR A 729 8.45 -12.32 -13.23
CA THR A 729 8.22 -11.42 -14.36
C THR A 729 6.76 -11.40 -14.80
N PHE A 730 5.97 -12.39 -14.37
CA PHE A 730 4.54 -12.49 -14.61
C PHE A 730 3.72 -11.99 -13.42
N GLN A 731 3.00 -10.87 -13.62
CA GLN A 731 2.32 -10.14 -12.54
C GLN A 731 1.39 -11.00 -11.64
N PRO A 732 0.54 -11.92 -12.17
CA PRO A 732 -0.31 -12.76 -11.32
C PRO A 732 0.46 -13.74 -10.42
N ASP A 733 1.63 -14.20 -10.84
CA ASP A 733 2.47 -15.11 -10.06
C ASP A 733 3.21 -14.32 -8.98
N ALA A 734 3.86 -13.21 -9.36
CA ALA A 734 4.52 -12.28 -8.44
C ALA A 734 3.57 -11.81 -7.30
N ALA A 735 2.28 -11.61 -7.62
CA ALA A 735 1.26 -11.27 -6.63
C ALA A 735 1.06 -12.35 -5.54
N ARG A 736 1.38 -13.62 -5.82
CA ARG A 736 1.11 -14.77 -4.95
C ARG A 736 2.37 -15.42 -4.36
N MET A 737 3.47 -15.51 -5.11
CA MET A 737 4.75 -16.08 -4.66
C MET A 737 5.61 -15.13 -3.80
N ASP A 738 6.44 -15.64 -2.92
CA ASP A 738 7.52 -14.91 -2.24
C ASP A 738 8.86 -15.14 -2.95
N LEU A 739 9.47 -14.06 -3.44
CA LEU A 739 10.75 -14.12 -4.16
C LEU A 739 11.92 -14.54 -3.26
N SER A 740 11.75 -14.52 -1.93
CA SER A 740 12.73 -15.13 -1.02
C SER A 740 12.90 -16.65 -1.24
N ALA A 741 12.01 -17.30 -2.00
CA ALA A 741 12.15 -18.70 -2.41
C ALA A 741 13.04 -18.92 -3.66
N ASP A 742 13.47 -17.87 -4.37
CA ASP A 742 14.40 -17.99 -5.50
C ASP A 742 15.82 -18.26 -4.98
N MET A 743 16.36 -19.44 -5.30
CA MET A 743 17.63 -19.98 -4.79
C MET A 743 18.77 -19.86 -5.78
N ASN A 744 18.47 -19.63 -7.07
CA ASN A 744 19.44 -19.59 -8.16
C ASN A 744 19.63 -18.19 -8.77
N GLY A 745 18.74 -17.24 -8.46
CA GLY A 745 18.80 -15.83 -8.86
C GLY A 745 18.26 -15.51 -10.25
N ASP A 746 17.43 -16.38 -10.85
CA ASP A 746 16.86 -16.20 -12.19
C ASP A 746 15.47 -15.54 -12.21
N LEU A 747 14.93 -15.20 -11.02
CA LEU A 747 13.60 -14.62 -10.79
C LEU A 747 12.43 -15.57 -11.11
N VAL A 748 12.69 -16.86 -11.24
CA VAL A 748 11.70 -17.92 -11.27
C VAL A 748 11.86 -18.72 -9.98
N VAL A 749 10.75 -19.18 -9.42
CA VAL A 749 10.78 -20.18 -8.35
C VAL A 749 10.19 -21.44 -8.95
N ASP A 750 11.00 -22.47 -9.10
CA ASP A 750 10.58 -23.76 -9.65
C ASP A 750 11.38 -24.93 -9.07
N ILE A 751 11.33 -26.08 -9.74
CA ILE A 751 12.00 -27.30 -9.29
C ILE A 751 13.53 -27.17 -9.29
N GLU A 752 14.12 -26.26 -10.09
CA GLU A 752 15.56 -26.01 -10.08
C GLU A 752 15.99 -25.36 -8.77
N ASP A 753 15.14 -24.56 -8.12
CA ASP A 753 15.43 -24.01 -6.78
C ASP A 753 15.43 -25.11 -5.72
N VAL A 754 14.50 -26.06 -5.82
CA VAL A 754 14.47 -27.25 -4.95
C VAL A 754 15.74 -28.09 -5.16
N ARG A 755 16.18 -28.28 -6.41
CA ARG A 755 17.44 -28.98 -6.72
C ARG A 755 18.64 -28.29 -6.10
N VAL A 756 18.71 -26.96 -6.17
CA VAL A 756 19.79 -26.21 -5.50
C VAL A 756 19.80 -26.49 -4.00
N VAL A 757 18.64 -26.55 -3.34
CA VAL A 757 18.59 -26.85 -1.90
C VAL A 757 18.98 -28.31 -1.61
N VAL A 758 18.40 -29.26 -2.34
CA VAL A 758 18.56 -30.69 -2.04
C VAL A 758 19.92 -31.23 -2.48
N GLU A 759 20.33 -30.94 -3.72
CA GLU A 759 21.50 -31.54 -4.36
C GLU A 759 22.78 -30.74 -4.06
N ASP A 760 22.74 -29.40 -4.10
CA ASP A 760 23.93 -28.57 -3.92
C ASP A 760 24.21 -28.19 -2.46
N ILE A 761 23.16 -27.83 -1.70
CA ILE A 761 23.28 -27.37 -0.32
C ILE A 761 23.25 -28.55 0.64
N LEU A 762 22.17 -29.33 0.66
CA LEU A 762 22.01 -30.48 1.55
C LEU A 762 22.91 -31.67 1.17
N GLU A 763 23.51 -31.64 -0.02
CA GLU A 763 24.40 -32.68 -0.56
C GLU A 763 23.77 -34.08 -0.57
N THR A 764 22.45 -34.15 -0.82
CA THR A 764 21.72 -35.41 -1.00
C THR A 764 21.08 -35.45 -2.40
N GLN A 765 20.06 -36.26 -2.63
CA GLN A 765 19.38 -36.40 -3.91
C GLN A 765 17.88 -36.14 -3.79
N ILE A 766 17.27 -35.72 -4.91
CA ILE A 766 15.82 -35.66 -5.01
C ILE A 766 15.26 -37.07 -4.74
N GLY A 767 14.53 -37.22 -3.64
CA GLY A 767 13.98 -38.50 -3.20
C GLY A 767 14.40 -38.93 -1.80
N ASP A 768 15.42 -38.29 -1.20
CA ASP A 768 15.75 -38.43 0.21
C ASP A 768 14.74 -37.59 1.02
N VAL A 769 13.58 -38.17 1.29
CA VAL A 769 12.44 -37.46 1.90
C VAL A 769 12.64 -37.32 3.41
N ASN A 770 13.52 -38.12 4.00
CA ASN A 770 13.84 -38.07 5.42
C ASN A 770 15.09 -37.22 5.74
N LEU A 771 15.84 -36.81 4.70
CA LEU A 771 17.07 -36.01 4.75
C LEU A 771 18.21 -36.66 5.57
N ASP A 772 18.33 -37.98 5.53
CA ASP A 772 19.40 -38.73 6.21
C ASP A 772 20.68 -38.89 5.36
N GLY A 773 20.67 -38.38 4.13
CA GLY A 773 21.80 -38.33 3.21
C GLY A 773 21.83 -39.47 2.19
N ALA A 774 20.79 -40.31 2.11
CA ALA A 774 20.66 -41.35 1.10
C ALA A 774 19.22 -41.46 0.60
N VAL A 775 19.05 -41.95 -0.64
CA VAL A 775 17.73 -42.39 -1.14
C VAL A 775 17.64 -43.89 -1.00
N ASP A 776 16.81 -44.38 -0.08
CA ASP A 776 16.68 -45.80 0.22
C ASP A 776 15.23 -46.26 0.46
N GLU A 777 15.06 -47.54 0.80
CA GLU A 777 13.72 -48.13 1.01
C GLU A 777 12.92 -47.42 2.12
N SER A 778 13.58 -46.71 3.03
CA SER A 778 12.96 -45.90 4.08
C SER A 778 12.21 -44.71 3.49
N ASP A 779 12.76 -44.08 2.47
CA ASP A 779 12.13 -42.96 1.76
C ASP A 779 10.88 -43.40 1.01
N LEU A 780 11.02 -44.48 0.26
CA LEU A 780 9.87 -45.08 -0.43
C LEU A 780 8.82 -45.58 0.57
N ALA A 781 9.21 -46.08 1.74
CA ALA A 781 8.28 -46.45 2.79
C ALA A 781 7.50 -45.23 3.33
N ILE A 782 8.14 -44.07 3.48
CA ILE A 782 7.48 -42.82 3.86
C ILE A 782 6.46 -42.41 2.81
N ILE A 783 6.84 -42.39 1.52
CA ILE A 783 5.93 -42.06 0.41
C ILE A 783 4.72 -43.02 0.40
N ASN A 784 4.99 -44.33 0.42
CA ASN A 784 3.96 -45.36 0.39
C ASN A 784 2.97 -45.25 1.57
N ALA A 785 3.45 -44.85 2.74
CA ALA A 785 2.62 -44.64 3.92
C ALA A 785 1.70 -43.41 3.80
N ASN A 786 2.02 -42.45 2.92
CA ASN A 786 1.30 -41.19 2.76
C ASN A 786 0.58 -41.05 1.40
N LEU A 787 0.56 -42.10 0.56
CA LEU A 787 -0.09 -42.06 -0.75
C LEU A 787 -1.54 -41.57 -0.71
N ASN A 788 -1.87 -40.69 -1.65
CA ASN A 788 -3.16 -40.00 -1.82
C ASN A 788 -3.54 -39.09 -0.65
N THR A 789 -2.55 -38.53 0.04
CA THR A 789 -2.77 -37.53 1.09
C THR A 789 -2.03 -36.23 0.77
N PRO A 790 -2.56 -35.06 1.19
CA PRO A 790 -1.79 -33.82 1.18
C PRO A 790 -0.58 -33.93 2.10
N GLY A 791 0.57 -33.47 1.62
CA GLY A 791 1.83 -33.50 2.35
C GLY A 791 2.88 -32.63 1.69
N GLY A 792 3.98 -32.41 2.39
CA GLY A 792 5.19 -31.78 1.86
C GLY A 792 6.31 -32.81 1.70
N TRP A 793 7.53 -32.33 1.55
CA TRP A 793 8.76 -33.09 1.33
C TRP A 793 8.91 -34.26 2.29
N ALA A 794 8.82 -34.00 3.61
CA ALA A 794 9.00 -35.03 4.65
C ALA A 794 7.91 -36.12 4.66
N ARG A 795 6.82 -35.94 3.88
CA ARG A 795 5.79 -36.96 3.66
C ARG A 795 5.91 -37.63 2.30
N GLY A 796 6.80 -37.14 1.44
CA GLY A 796 7.09 -37.72 0.15
C GLY A 796 6.50 -36.99 -1.05
N ASP A 797 6.14 -35.71 -0.94
CA ASP A 797 5.82 -34.88 -2.11
C ASP A 797 7.13 -34.33 -2.70
N VAL A 798 7.75 -35.10 -3.60
CA VAL A 798 9.07 -34.78 -4.17
C VAL A 798 8.96 -34.00 -5.47
N ASN A 799 7.74 -33.88 -6.03
CA ASN A 799 7.47 -33.11 -7.24
C ASN A 799 6.83 -31.73 -6.95
N CYS A 800 6.54 -31.42 -5.69
CA CYS A 800 5.94 -30.17 -5.21
C CYS A 800 4.51 -29.91 -5.74
N ASP A 801 3.72 -30.94 -6.04
CA ASP A 801 2.33 -30.77 -6.51
C ASP A 801 1.30 -30.63 -5.36
N GLY A 802 1.75 -30.76 -4.12
CA GLY A 802 0.97 -30.67 -2.88
C GLY A 802 0.28 -31.97 -2.48
N VAL A 803 0.49 -33.07 -3.22
CA VAL A 803 -0.16 -34.36 -3.00
C VAL A 803 0.82 -35.51 -3.19
N VAL A 804 1.09 -36.25 -2.12
CA VAL A 804 1.90 -37.48 -2.19
C VAL A 804 1.14 -38.54 -2.99
N ASN A 805 1.63 -38.89 -4.16
CA ASN A 805 0.98 -39.81 -5.09
C ASN A 805 1.98 -40.74 -5.81
N GLN A 806 1.49 -41.50 -6.80
CA GLN A 806 2.33 -42.47 -7.51
C GLN A 806 3.45 -41.79 -8.30
N ALA A 807 3.27 -40.55 -8.77
CA ALA A 807 4.31 -39.81 -9.46
C ALA A 807 5.53 -39.55 -8.55
N ASP A 808 5.30 -39.31 -7.26
CA ASP A 808 6.38 -39.15 -6.28
C ASP A 808 7.12 -40.46 -6.04
N ALA A 809 6.36 -41.55 -5.86
CA ALA A 809 6.95 -42.87 -5.71
C ALA A 809 7.76 -43.27 -6.96
N ASP A 810 7.30 -42.92 -8.16
CA ASP A 810 7.99 -43.20 -9.42
C ASP A 810 9.32 -42.41 -9.52
N ILE A 811 9.35 -41.16 -9.02
CA ILE A 811 10.58 -40.36 -8.92
C ILE A 811 11.57 -41.05 -8.00
N VAL A 812 11.17 -41.41 -6.77
CA VAL A 812 12.08 -42.07 -5.80
C VAL A 812 12.50 -43.46 -6.24
N ASN A 813 11.60 -44.24 -6.83
CA ASN A 813 11.94 -45.56 -7.41
C ASN A 813 12.97 -45.48 -8.54
N ALA A 814 13.08 -44.34 -9.23
CA ALA A 814 14.14 -44.16 -10.23
C ALA A 814 15.53 -44.01 -9.60
N PHE A 815 15.62 -43.56 -8.35
CA PHE A 815 16.86 -43.41 -7.57
C PHE A 815 17.17 -44.64 -6.72
N LEU A 816 16.14 -45.39 -6.32
CA LEU A 816 16.33 -46.69 -5.70
C LEU A 816 17.01 -47.60 -6.72
N CYS A 817 18.28 -47.87 -6.49
CA CYS A 817 19.07 -48.83 -7.22
C CYS A 817 19.05 -50.13 -6.40
N PRO A 818 17.94 -50.91 -6.35
CA PRO A 818 17.84 -52.07 -5.47
C PRO A 818 18.94 -53.09 -5.75
N PHE A 819 19.55 -53.03 -6.94
CA PHE A 819 20.64 -53.90 -7.38
C PHE A 819 22.04 -53.45 -6.91
N ASP A 820 22.21 -52.23 -6.39
CA ASP A 820 23.45 -51.76 -5.74
C ASP A 820 23.44 -52.13 -4.26
N LEU A 821 23.64 -53.42 -4.01
CA LEU A 821 23.70 -54.01 -2.67
C LEU A 821 24.86 -53.47 -1.80
N SER A 822 25.85 -52.82 -2.41
CA SER A 822 27.05 -52.29 -1.77
C SER A 822 26.96 -50.81 -1.42
N GLY A 823 25.98 -50.10 -2.01
CA GLY A 823 25.74 -48.66 -1.83
C GLY A 823 26.85 -47.79 -2.40
N ASN A 824 27.51 -48.25 -3.48
CA ASN A 824 28.67 -47.55 -4.06
C ASN A 824 28.33 -46.69 -5.29
N GLY A 825 27.06 -46.66 -5.69
CA GLY A 825 26.55 -45.92 -6.83
C GLY A 825 26.73 -46.62 -8.18
N VAL A 826 27.13 -47.88 -8.23
CA VAL A 826 27.24 -48.64 -9.49
C VAL A 826 26.91 -50.09 -9.21
N VAL A 827 25.98 -50.68 -9.96
CA VAL A 827 25.74 -52.12 -9.88
C VAL A 827 26.93 -52.86 -10.49
N ASP A 828 27.87 -53.33 -9.68
CA ASP A 828 29.12 -53.91 -10.13
C ASP A 828 29.43 -55.25 -9.45
N PHE A 829 30.71 -55.62 -9.46
CA PHE A 829 31.15 -56.89 -8.90
C PHE A 829 30.94 -56.95 -7.39
N ALA A 830 30.96 -55.81 -6.69
CA ALA A 830 30.71 -55.73 -5.25
C ALA A 830 29.31 -56.22 -4.91
N ASP A 831 28.30 -55.77 -5.67
CA ASP A 831 26.90 -56.14 -5.45
C ASP A 831 26.64 -57.60 -5.82
N LEU A 832 27.19 -58.02 -6.95
CA LEU A 832 27.14 -59.42 -7.36
C LEU A 832 27.73 -60.33 -6.28
N ASN A 833 28.80 -59.92 -5.62
CA ASN A 833 29.41 -60.70 -4.55
C ASN A 833 28.50 -60.79 -3.31
N ILE A 834 27.80 -59.70 -2.96
CA ILE A 834 26.83 -59.68 -1.86
C ILE A 834 25.66 -60.61 -2.17
N LEU A 835 25.11 -60.55 -3.38
CA LEU A 835 24.06 -61.47 -3.82
C LEU A 835 24.52 -62.93 -3.76
N LEU A 836 25.71 -63.22 -4.31
CA LEU A 836 26.24 -64.59 -4.35
C LEU A 836 26.51 -65.18 -2.95
N ASN A 837 26.85 -64.34 -1.98
CA ASN A 837 26.99 -64.76 -0.58
C ASN A 837 25.65 -65.18 0.06
N ASN A 838 24.54 -64.65 -0.45
CA ASN A 838 23.19 -65.00 -0.02
C ASN A 838 22.50 -66.02 -0.95
N PHE A 839 23.17 -66.48 -2.01
CA PHE A 839 22.57 -67.36 -3.01
C PHE A 839 22.14 -68.71 -2.45
N ASN A 840 20.94 -69.16 -2.83
CA ASN A 840 20.19 -70.30 -2.27
C ASN A 840 19.85 -70.19 -0.78
N GLN A 841 19.94 -69.00 -0.16
CA GLN A 841 19.40 -68.79 1.17
C GLN A 841 17.89 -68.49 1.10
N MET A 842 17.16 -68.90 2.14
CA MET A 842 15.72 -68.64 2.30
C MET A 842 15.48 -67.86 3.59
N GLY A 843 14.65 -66.83 3.52
CA GLY A 843 14.36 -65.95 4.64
C GLY A 843 13.67 -64.66 4.20
N SER A 844 13.10 -63.92 5.15
CA SER A 844 12.59 -62.57 4.91
C SER A 844 13.74 -61.56 4.92
N ASN A 845 13.75 -60.61 4.00
CA ASN A 845 14.73 -59.50 3.89
C ASN A 845 16.17 -59.99 3.66
N LEU A 846 16.38 -60.99 2.81
CA LEU A 846 17.73 -61.40 2.42
C LEU A 846 18.31 -60.39 1.41
N PRO A 847 19.53 -59.85 1.63
CA PRO A 847 20.19 -59.02 0.63
C PRO A 847 20.35 -59.79 -0.69
N GLY A 848 19.75 -59.27 -1.76
CA GLY A 848 19.71 -59.90 -3.07
C GLY A 848 18.46 -60.72 -3.38
N ASP A 849 17.40 -60.68 -2.58
CA ASP A 849 16.06 -61.20 -2.92
C ASP A 849 15.21 -60.09 -3.54
N PHE A 850 15.42 -59.82 -4.84
CA PHE A 850 14.84 -58.66 -5.52
C PHE A 850 13.39 -58.88 -5.94
N ASN A 851 12.93 -60.13 -6.02
CA ASN A 851 11.56 -60.45 -6.39
C ASN A 851 10.64 -60.67 -5.17
N GLY A 852 11.21 -60.69 -3.96
CA GLY A 852 10.50 -60.83 -2.69
C GLY A 852 9.85 -62.19 -2.49
N ASP A 853 10.31 -63.24 -3.19
CA ASP A 853 9.76 -64.60 -3.10
C ASP A 853 10.28 -65.39 -1.87
N GLY A 854 11.19 -64.79 -1.11
CA GLY A 854 11.78 -65.34 0.11
C GLY A 854 12.98 -66.25 -0.14
N ALA A 855 13.52 -66.29 -1.37
CA ALA A 855 14.69 -67.08 -1.73
C ALA A 855 15.60 -66.35 -2.74
N VAL A 856 16.83 -66.03 -2.34
CA VAL A 856 17.84 -65.48 -3.27
C VAL A 856 18.27 -66.57 -4.24
N ASN A 857 17.84 -66.48 -5.50
CA ASN A 857 18.01 -67.53 -6.49
C ASN A 857 18.39 -66.98 -7.87
N PHE A 858 18.31 -67.83 -8.90
CA PHE A 858 18.68 -67.44 -10.27
C PHE A 858 17.80 -66.32 -10.82
N ALA A 859 16.56 -66.15 -10.34
CA ALA A 859 15.72 -65.02 -10.70
C ALA A 859 16.36 -63.69 -10.28
N ASP A 860 16.86 -63.60 -9.06
CA ASP A 860 17.48 -62.39 -8.52
C ASP A 860 18.86 -62.12 -9.13
N LEU A 861 19.65 -63.18 -9.32
CA LEU A 861 20.93 -63.08 -10.02
C LEU A 861 20.73 -62.55 -11.45
N ASN A 862 19.70 -63.03 -12.15
CA ASN A 862 19.38 -62.53 -13.50
C ASN A 862 18.90 -61.08 -13.47
N ALA A 863 18.21 -60.65 -12.42
CA ALA A 863 17.77 -59.27 -12.26
C ALA A 863 18.96 -58.32 -12.06
N LEU A 864 19.89 -58.64 -11.14
CA LEU A 864 21.14 -57.87 -10.96
C LEU A 864 22.00 -57.86 -12.22
N LEU A 865 22.18 -59.01 -12.85
CA LEU A 865 22.96 -59.09 -14.10
C LEU A 865 22.32 -58.31 -15.25
N GLY A 866 21.00 -58.10 -15.22
CA GLY A 866 20.26 -57.30 -16.20
C GLY A 866 20.64 -55.82 -16.19
N VAL A 867 21.15 -55.32 -15.06
CA VAL A 867 21.59 -53.93 -14.86
C VAL A 867 23.08 -53.84 -14.49
N TYR A 868 23.84 -54.90 -14.69
CA TYR A 868 25.26 -54.96 -14.32
C TYR A 868 26.10 -53.92 -15.09
N ASN A 869 26.99 -53.27 -14.36
CA ASN A 869 27.87 -52.19 -14.78
C ASN A 869 27.12 -50.92 -15.23
N GLN A 870 25.87 -50.76 -14.79
CA GLN A 870 25.12 -49.51 -14.92
C GLN A 870 25.40 -48.64 -13.69
N PRO A 871 25.70 -47.35 -13.87
CA PRO A 871 25.70 -46.41 -12.78
C PRO A 871 24.29 -46.29 -12.19
N CYS A 872 24.25 -46.15 -10.88
CA CYS A 872 23.20 -45.50 -10.14
C CYS A 872 23.66 -44.01 -10.01
#